data_AF-A0A1Q4XLZ4-F1
#
_entry.id   AF-A0A1Q4XLZ4-F1
#
_cell.length_a   1.000
_cell.length_b   1.000
_cell.length_c   1.000
_cell.angle_alpha   90.00
_cell.angle_beta   90.00
_cell.angle_gamma   90.00
#
_symmetry.space_group_name_H-M   'P 1'
#
loop_
_entity.id
_entity.type
_entity.pdbx_description
1 polymer ?
#
loop_
_entity_poly.entity_id
_entity_poly.type
_entity_poly.pdbx_seq_one_letter_code
_entity_poly.pdbx_strand_id
1 'polypeptide(L)'
;MPRPSEYVSRSELGWPESPASYADPRSGLVVHYDGVDQGLAGRNHSACLAYWHNTRAFHMGPSRGWVDVGYCVDEATEILTEDGWRTFHQISPGDIVLTLDHETGMSEWQPLQDVHVFPAMPRELVRMEGREHSSLTTPGHRWPVERHHRRTGTERRKHEDGTWARTGRAARGVKGHERMWATTDTLGHRDRIPLSAPCAHLPTEPKWSDALVELVAWFWAGGHIRSREESRGAGTSVAVLQSEARNPAGAARIRDALHGAFGPPCEKPPRAGGYTDGIPWWREVRSRHQTGFHLSSDAGRVLDEHAPGRVPTHAFLRSLTAEQLALFIEASPLGGGHGDRTDDARALGQKGRAAAEALQFAAILAGRAASLRRRPPTSSTPYPGWKVDLHRETHVAPRAAAAGKAEFTLLREPYEGRIWCVRTPNSTWLARREGTVYFTGNSFMCCAHGYVLEGRGLYRAQAAQPGGNTTHYSVTLATGPTDPITPEQVNAVRALRQWLREPGTSVSGRVLGHRDFVSTSCPGDRAYALVQNGTFEQPPGEITEVHDMLGLRIGSTGEAVKLLQLRIRRAGFGDALGENGADSVYGPATAEGVRRCREYVGSRALDGYGDRMTAHAVDQVEAAVTKRALERASEAFGPVQDEDDEPAVG
;
A
#
# COMPACT_ATOMS: atom_id res chain seq x y z
N MET A 1 -30.36 -9.34 7.84
CA MET A 1 -30.65 -8.91 9.20
C MET A 1 -29.89 -7.59 9.42
N PRO A 2 -30.08 -6.86 10.53
CA PRO A 2 -29.13 -5.81 10.88
C PRO A 2 -27.71 -6.38 11.02
N ARG A 3 -26.72 -5.54 10.67
CA ARG A 3 -25.32 -5.63 11.14
C ARG A 3 -25.29 -5.85 12.67
N PRO A 4 -24.29 -6.54 13.24
CA PRO A 4 -24.20 -6.72 14.70
C PRO A 4 -24.32 -5.38 15.44
N SER A 5 -25.01 -5.35 16.59
CA SER A 5 -25.23 -4.10 17.34
C SER A 5 -23.91 -3.48 17.78
N GLU A 6 -23.01 -4.31 18.29
CA GLU A 6 -21.67 -3.94 18.73
C GLU A 6 -20.66 -4.00 17.57
N TYR A 7 -21.01 -3.48 16.39
CA TYR A 7 -20.09 -3.36 15.26
C TYR A 7 -19.50 -1.96 15.18
N VAL A 8 -18.17 -1.86 15.20
CA VAL A 8 -17.42 -0.61 15.00
C VAL A 8 -16.86 -0.59 13.58
N SER A 9 -17.44 0.23 12.71
CA SER A 9 -17.00 0.38 11.31
C SER A 9 -15.67 1.12 11.18
N ARG A 10 -15.04 1.06 9.99
CA ARG A 10 -13.86 1.89 9.69
C ARG A 10 -14.16 3.38 9.89
N SER A 11 -15.36 3.84 9.50
CA SER A 11 -15.82 5.21 9.73
C SER A 11 -15.87 5.60 11.22
N GLU A 12 -16.33 4.70 12.10
CA GLU A 12 -16.39 4.93 13.55
C GLU A 12 -15.01 4.85 14.22
N LEU A 13 -14.08 4.09 13.63
CA LEU A 13 -12.65 4.10 13.99
C LEU A 13 -11.90 5.33 13.40
N GLY A 14 -12.57 6.20 12.61
CA GLY A 14 -11.93 7.32 11.92
C GLY A 14 -10.96 6.89 10.81
N TRP A 15 -11.11 5.69 10.27
CA TRP A 15 -10.27 5.13 9.21
C TRP A 15 -10.95 5.32 7.83
N PRO A 16 -10.20 5.68 6.78
CA PRO A 16 -10.73 5.71 5.41
C PRO A 16 -11.13 4.31 4.96
N GLU A 17 -11.92 4.16 3.89
CA GLU A 17 -12.30 2.85 3.32
C GLU A 17 -11.12 1.87 3.19
N SER A 18 -11.39 0.57 3.24
CA SER A 18 -10.34 -0.45 3.14
C SER A 18 -9.69 -0.46 1.75
N PRO A 19 -8.42 -0.06 1.61
CA PRO A 19 -7.79 0.07 0.29
C PRO A 19 -7.15 -1.25 -0.21
N ALA A 20 -7.58 -2.39 0.33
CA ALA A 20 -7.13 -3.75 -0.03
C ALA A 20 -7.56 -4.18 -1.44
N SER A 21 -6.98 -5.27 -1.96
CA SER A 21 -7.53 -5.96 -3.15
C SER A 21 -8.96 -6.42 -2.90
N TYR A 22 -9.85 -6.26 -3.88
CA TYR A 22 -11.15 -6.92 -3.85
C TYR A 22 -10.97 -8.45 -3.79
N ALA A 23 -11.83 -9.11 -3.02
CA ALA A 23 -12.08 -10.55 -3.11
C ALA A 23 -13.55 -10.80 -2.77
N ASP A 24 -14.02 -12.01 -3.01
CA ASP A 24 -15.36 -12.41 -2.60
C ASP A 24 -15.30 -13.71 -1.77
N PRO A 25 -14.95 -13.61 -0.46
CA PRO A 25 -14.60 -14.77 0.36
C PRO A 25 -15.87 -15.51 0.83
N ARG A 26 -16.36 -16.46 0.02
CA ARG A 26 -17.59 -17.24 0.30
C ARG A 26 -17.39 -18.52 1.13
N SER A 27 -16.17 -18.97 1.37
CA SER A 27 -15.89 -20.32 1.92
C SER A 27 -15.98 -20.46 3.43
N GLY A 28 -15.94 -19.36 4.19
CA GLY A 28 -16.14 -19.35 5.64
C GLY A 28 -15.41 -18.22 6.36
N LEU A 29 -15.21 -18.40 7.66
CA LEU A 29 -14.51 -17.48 8.57
C LEU A 29 -13.32 -18.19 9.25
N VAL A 30 -12.14 -17.56 9.24
CA VAL A 30 -10.93 -18.12 9.88
C VAL A 30 -10.58 -17.33 11.14
N VAL A 31 -10.56 -18.03 12.26
CA VAL A 31 -10.17 -17.53 13.57
C VAL A 31 -8.64 -17.49 13.70
N HIS A 32 -8.16 -16.34 14.14
CA HIS A 32 -6.80 -16.04 14.56
C HIS A 32 -6.82 -15.56 16.02
N TYR A 33 -5.65 -15.49 16.65
CA TYR A 33 -5.45 -14.94 17.99
C TYR A 33 -4.20 -14.04 18.00
N ASP A 34 -3.98 -13.34 19.10
CA ASP A 34 -2.73 -12.59 19.30
C ASP A 34 -1.61 -13.52 19.76
N GLY A 35 -0.38 -13.25 19.32
CA GLY A 35 0.78 -14.10 19.64
C GLY A 35 1.26 -14.02 21.09
N VAL A 36 0.74 -13.07 21.88
CA VAL A 36 1.03 -12.83 23.30
C VAL A 36 -0.23 -12.31 23.99
N ASP A 37 -0.35 -12.52 25.29
CA ASP A 37 -1.50 -12.06 26.09
C ASP A 37 -1.58 -10.53 26.19
N GLN A 38 -2.81 -10.01 26.10
CA GLN A 38 -3.14 -8.59 26.09
C GLN A 38 -3.90 -8.13 27.35
N GLY A 39 -4.49 -9.07 28.11
CA GLY A 39 -5.26 -8.78 29.33
C GLY A 39 -6.52 -7.94 29.10
N LEU A 40 -7.01 -7.87 27.86
CA LEU A 40 -8.03 -6.88 27.47
C LEU A 40 -9.39 -7.09 28.13
N ALA A 41 -9.77 -8.32 28.47
CA ALA A 41 -11.02 -8.61 29.17
C ALA A 41 -11.13 -7.99 30.57
N GLY A 42 -10.00 -7.64 31.21
CA GLY A 42 -9.97 -6.97 32.51
C GLY A 42 -9.93 -5.44 32.44
N ARG A 43 -10.27 -4.84 31.30
CA ARG A 43 -10.07 -3.40 31.01
C ARG A 43 -11.24 -2.86 30.19
N ASN A 44 -11.67 -1.63 30.40
CA ASN A 44 -12.78 -1.02 29.63
C ASN A 44 -12.59 -1.13 28.10
N HIS A 45 -13.68 -1.26 27.33
CA HIS A 45 -13.66 -1.44 25.87
C HIS A 45 -12.81 -0.42 25.09
N SER A 46 -12.63 0.81 25.60
CA SER A 46 -11.71 1.80 25.02
C SER A 46 -10.26 1.29 24.91
N ALA A 47 -9.83 0.35 25.76
CA ALA A 47 -8.56 -0.36 25.63
C ALA A 47 -8.51 -1.27 24.39
N CYS A 48 -9.63 -1.87 23.98
CA CYS A 48 -9.73 -2.64 22.73
C CYS A 48 -9.67 -1.73 21.50
N LEU A 49 -10.31 -0.55 21.54
CA LEU A 49 -10.20 0.46 20.47
C LEU A 49 -8.76 0.97 20.35
N ALA A 50 -8.14 1.37 21.46
CA ALA A 50 -6.74 1.79 21.49
C ALA A 50 -5.79 0.69 21.03
N TYR A 51 -6.01 -0.56 21.47
CA TYR A 51 -5.26 -1.72 20.98
C TYR A 51 -5.43 -1.90 19.47
N TRP A 52 -6.65 -1.75 18.93
CA TRP A 52 -6.87 -1.95 17.50
C TRP A 52 -6.27 -0.84 16.63
N HIS A 53 -6.34 0.41 17.08
CA HIS A 53 -5.59 1.53 16.48
C HIS A 53 -4.09 1.29 16.54
N ASN A 54 -3.55 0.86 17.69
CA ASN A 54 -2.12 0.59 17.85
C ASN A 54 -1.67 -0.59 16.97
N THR A 55 -2.44 -1.68 16.90
CA THR A 55 -2.12 -2.84 16.06
C THR A 55 -2.18 -2.48 14.58
N ARG A 56 -3.15 -1.66 14.13
CA ARG A 56 -3.12 -1.06 12.79
C ARG A 56 -1.88 -0.19 12.59
N ALA A 57 -1.62 0.75 13.49
CA ALA A 57 -0.50 1.69 13.41
C ALA A 57 0.88 1.05 13.63
N PHE A 58 0.96 -0.18 14.14
CA PHE A 58 2.15 -1.02 14.29
C PHE A 58 2.36 -1.93 13.06
N HIS A 59 1.28 -2.39 12.46
CA HIS A 59 1.30 -3.06 11.16
C HIS A 59 1.68 -2.06 10.06
N MET A 60 0.90 -1.00 9.85
CA MET A 60 1.29 0.21 9.10
C MET A 60 2.52 0.92 9.70
N GLY A 61 3.06 0.41 10.81
CA GLY A 61 4.09 1.02 11.62
C GLY A 61 5.50 0.57 11.33
N PRO A 62 6.49 1.39 11.72
CA PRO A 62 7.84 1.33 11.19
C PRO A 62 8.49 -0.06 11.18
N SER A 63 8.32 -0.93 12.18
CA SER A 63 8.98 -2.25 12.13
C SER A 63 8.51 -3.15 10.97
N ARG A 64 7.24 -3.08 10.54
CA ARG A 64 6.59 -4.12 9.70
C ARG A 64 6.36 -3.73 8.23
N GLY A 65 5.75 -2.59 7.92
CA GLY A 65 5.46 -2.23 6.51
C GLY A 65 4.07 -2.61 6.02
N TRP A 66 3.17 -2.98 6.91
CA TRP A 66 1.94 -3.65 6.55
C TRP A 66 0.92 -2.68 5.90
N VAL A 67 0.43 -3.08 4.74
CA VAL A 67 -0.19 -2.18 3.75
C VAL A 67 -1.49 -1.52 4.25
N ASP A 68 -2.27 -2.23 5.05
CA ASP A 68 -2.79 -1.71 6.35
C ASP A 68 -2.35 -2.75 7.41
N VAL A 69 -2.43 -4.02 6.99
CA VAL A 69 -2.08 -5.32 7.55
C VAL A 69 -1.49 -6.21 6.38
N GLY A 70 -0.43 -5.73 5.63
CA GLY A 70 0.65 -6.44 4.82
C GLY A 70 0.91 -6.21 3.29
N TYR A 71 2.01 -5.65 2.67
CA TYR A 71 3.41 -5.12 3.00
C TYR A 71 4.01 -3.95 2.04
N CYS A 72 5.29 -3.45 2.18
CA CYS A 72 5.96 -2.16 1.62
C CYS A 72 7.16 -2.22 0.56
N VAL A 73 7.85 -1.07 0.21
CA VAL A 73 8.98 -0.88 -0.80
C VAL A 73 10.29 -0.16 -0.29
N ASP A 74 11.38 -0.07 -1.07
CA ASP A 74 12.74 0.42 -0.65
C ASP A 74 13.07 1.96 -0.74
N GLU A 75 14.15 2.40 -0.05
CA GLU A 75 14.58 3.82 -0.01
C GLU A 75 14.95 4.45 -1.36
N ALA A 76 15.43 3.67 -2.34
CA ALA A 76 15.84 4.19 -3.64
C ALA A 76 14.65 4.47 -4.56
N THR A 77 13.44 4.09 -4.16
CA THR A 77 12.21 4.44 -4.86
C THR A 77 11.82 5.91 -4.56
N GLU A 78 11.39 6.63 -5.59
CA GLU A 78 10.84 7.99 -5.59
C GLU A 78 9.34 7.96 -5.97
N ILE A 79 8.57 9.00 -5.65
CA ILE A 79 7.18 9.22 -6.12
C ILE A 79 7.12 10.44 -7.03
N LEU A 80 6.19 10.46 -7.99
CA LEU A 80 5.94 11.65 -8.81
C LEU A 80 4.96 12.61 -8.13
N THR A 81 5.42 13.84 -7.89
CA THR A 81 4.58 14.99 -7.51
C THR A 81 4.40 15.92 -8.70
N GLU A 82 3.48 16.88 -8.56
CA GLU A 82 3.22 17.94 -9.54
C GLU A 82 4.45 18.79 -9.93
N ASP A 83 5.49 18.80 -9.09
CA ASP A 83 6.75 19.53 -9.33
C ASP A 83 7.94 18.57 -9.59
N GLY A 84 7.65 17.33 -9.98
CA GLY A 84 8.63 16.33 -10.38
C GLY A 84 8.82 15.22 -9.34
N TRP A 85 9.95 14.52 -9.44
CA TRP A 85 10.23 13.36 -8.61
C TRP A 85 10.72 13.75 -7.22
N ARG A 86 10.19 13.10 -6.18
CA ARG A 86 10.57 13.32 -4.78
C ARG A 86 10.78 11.99 -4.05
N THR A 87 11.75 11.94 -3.14
CA THR A 87 11.92 10.82 -2.20
C THR A 87 10.94 10.93 -1.03
N PHE A 88 10.83 9.88 -0.22
CA PHE A 88 9.96 9.87 0.98
C PHE A 88 10.32 10.92 2.05
N HIS A 89 11.53 11.50 2.01
CA HIS A 89 11.95 12.62 2.87
C HIS A 89 11.47 14.00 2.38
N GLN A 90 10.92 14.07 1.16
CA GLN A 90 10.61 15.33 0.46
C GLN A 90 9.10 15.49 0.18
N ILE A 91 8.28 14.66 0.81
CA ILE A 91 6.82 14.59 0.64
C ILE A 91 6.12 14.62 2.00
N SER A 92 4.87 15.09 2.01
CA SER A 92 4.02 15.11 3.21
C SER A 92 2.54 15.01 2.84
N PRO A 93 1.67 14.64 3.80
CA PRO A 93 0.22 14.64 3.56
C PRO A 93 -0.25 16.00 3.02
N GLY A 94 -0.94 15.99 1.88
CA GLY A 94 -1.36 17.18 1.14
C GLY A 94 -0.59 17.45 -0.17
N ASP A 95 0.63 16.93 -0.35
CA ASP A 95 1.32 17.02 -1.65
C ASP A 95 0.49 16.34 -2.76
N ILE A 96 0.40 16.95 -3.94
CA ILE A 96 -0.32 16.34 -5.07
C ILE A 96 0.60 15.37 -5.82
N VAL A 97 0.18 14.11 -5.90
CA VAL A 97 0.93 12.99 -6.49
C VAL A 97 0.16 12.33 -7.63
N LEU A 98 0.88 11.76 -8.60
CA LEU A 98 0.24 11.06 -9.72
C LEU A 98 -0.12 9.63 -9.29
N THR A 99 -1.35 9.22 -9.55
CA THR A 99 -1.91 7.91 -9.21
C THR A 99 -2.42 7.19 -10.47
N LEU A 100 -2.94 5.98 -10.32
CA LEU A 100 -3.64 5.22 -11.36
C LEU A 100 -5.00 4.80 -10.80
N ASP A 101 -6.09 5.31 -11.36
CA ASP A 101 -7.38 4.64 -11.18
C ASP A 101 -7.30 3.29 -11.90
N HIS A 102 -7.40 2.21 -11.13
CA HIS A 102 -7.30 0.85 -11.66
C HIS A 102 -8.63 0.32 -12.24
N GLU A 103 -9.72 1.07 -12.10
CA GLU A 103 -11.00 0.77 -12.77
C GLU A 103 -10.98 1.32 -14.20
N THR A 104 -10.87 2.65 -14.39
CA THR A 104 -10.76 3.26 -15.74
C THR A 104 -9.42 2.98 -16.43
N GLY A 105 -8.34 2.81 -15.67
CA GLY A 105 -6.98 2.69 -16.18
C GLY A 105 -6.34 4.02 -16.59
N MET A 106 -6.84 5.13 -16.05
CA MET A 106 -6.32 6.49 -16.26
C MET A 106 -5.38 6.89 -15.12
N SER A 107 -4.40 7.75 -15.40
CA SER A 107 -3.59 8.38 -14.35
C SER A 107 -4.21 9.70 -13.88
N GLU A 108 -4.16 9.93 -12.57
CA GLU A 108 -4.88 11.04 -11.91
C GLU A 108 -4.01 11.72 -10.85
N TRP A 109 -3.94 13.05 -10.90
CA TRP A 109 -3.36 13.86 -9.83
C TRP A 109 -4.29 13.84 -8.62
N GLN A 110 -3.82 13.31 -7.48
CA GLN A 110 -4.59 13.20 -6.25
C GLN A 110 -3.76 13.62 -5.03
N PRO A 111 -4.38 14.13 -3.95
CA PRO A 111 -3.65 14.47 -2.74
C PRO A 111 -3.10 13.22 -2.03
N LEU A 112 -1.82 13.25 -1.73
CA LEU A 112 -1.11 12.32 -0.86
C LEU A 112 -1.75 12.35 0.52
N GLN A 113 -2.33 11.23 0.97
CA GLN A 113 -3.05 11.18 2.24
C GLN A 113 -2.15 10.82 3.43
N ASP A 114 -1.02 10.15 3.18
CA ASP A 114 -0.10 9.69 4.23
C ASP A 114 1.25 9.25 3.67
N VAL A 115 2.28 9.27 4.52
CA VAL A 115 3.65 8.83 4.20
C VAL A 115 4.14 7.95 5.34
N HIS A 116 4.38 6.66 5.05
CA HIS A 116 4.76 5.68 6.04
C HIS A 116 6.21 5.26 5.83
N VAL A 117 7.04 5.36 6.88
CA VAL A 117 8.49 5.09 6.83
C VAL A 117 8.87 4.08 7.91
N PHE A 118 9.72 3.13 7.56
CA PHE A 118 10.00 1.90 8.30
C PHE A 118 11.52 1.79 8.50
N PRO A 119 12.09 1.55 9.71
CA PRO A 119 13.49 1.87 9.97
C PRO A 119 14.40 0.88 9.26
N ALA A 120 15.68 1.26 9.17
CA ALA A 120 16.74 0.36 8.75
C ALA A 120 16.83 -0.83 9.71
N MET A 121 16.59 -2.02 9.20
CA MET A 121 16.79 -3.31 9.86
C MET A 121 16.79 -4.42 8.79
N PRO A 122 17.52 -5.53 9.00
CA PRO A 122 17.58 -6.63 8.04
C PRO A 122 16.21 -7.21 7.70
N ARG A 123 15.91 -7.24 6.40
CA ARG A 123 14.73 -7.87 5.77
C ARG A 123 15.16 -8.56 4.48
N GLU A 124 14.32 -9.44 3.96
CA GLU A 124 14.46 -9.93 2.59
C GLU A 124 13.48 -9.19 1.67
N LEU A 125 13.99 -8.61 0.60
CA LEU A 125 13.19 -7.96 -0.45
C LEU A 125 13.36 -8.71 -1.77
N VAL A 126 12.32 -8.64 -2.61
CA VAL A 126 12.34 -9.15 -3.97
C VAL A 126 12.66 -8.00 -4.91
N ARG A 127 13.77 -8.16 -5.63
CA ARG A 127 14.20 -7.30 -6.71
C ARG A 127 13.63 -7.79 -8.03
N MET A 128 13.13 -6.85 -8.83
CA MET A 128 12.85 -7.03 -10.25
C MET A 128 13.66 -5.97 -10.99
N GLU A 129 14.52 -6.38 -11.91
CA GLU A 129 15.49 -5.49 -12.55
C GLU A 129 15.61 -5.82 -14.03
N GLY A 130 15.52 -4.82 -14.90
CA GLY A 130 15.73 -4.95 -16.33
C GLY A 130 15.68 -3.59 -17.01
N ARG A 131 15.90 -3.57 -18.33
CA ARG A 131 16.05 -2.34 -19.14
C ARG A 131 14.96 -1.28 -18.94
N GLU A 132 13.74 -1.69 -18.60
CA GLU A 132 12.53 -0.86 -18.61
C GLU A 132 11.79 -0.87 -17.26
N HIS A 133 12.28 -1.62 -16.27
CA HIS A 133 11.71 -1.72 -14.91
C HIS A 133 12.78 -2.13 -13.88
N SER A 134 12.89 -1.36 -12.80
CA SER A 134 13.65 -1.63 -11.59
C SER A 134 12.74 -1.43 -10.40
N SER A 135 12.66 -2.39 -9.47
CA SER A 135 11.91 -2.24 -8.22
C SER A 135 12.45 -3.17 -7.16
N LEU A 136 12.60 -2.68 -5.92
CA LEU A 136 12.96 -3.50 -4.77
C LEU A 136 11.84 -3.41 -3.73
N THR A 137 11.15 -4.54 -3.50
CA THR A 137 9.87 -4.55 -2.80
C THR A 137 9.76 -5.74 -1.85
N THR A 138 8.95 -5.64 -0.79
CA THR A 138 8.66 -6.81 0.04
C THR A 138 7.90 -7.90 -0.74
N PRO A 139 7.99 -9.18 -0.38
CA PRO A 139 7.31 -10.25 -1.11
C PRO A 139 5.77 -10.13 -1.12
N GLY A 140 5.20 -9.48 -0.09
CA GLY A 140 3.78 -9.17 0.01
C GLY A 140 3.34 -7.84 -0.62
N HIS A 141 4.24 -7.08 -1.23
CA HIS A 141 3.90 -5.79 -1.86
C HIS A 141 2.90 -5.96 -3.00
N ARG A 142 1.85 -5.12 -3.05
CA ARG A 142 0.72 -5.23 -3.99
C ARG A 142 1.00 -4.46 -5.29
N TRP A 143 0.53 -4.99 -6.43
CA TRP A 143 0.67 -4.40 -7.76
C TRP A 143 -0.68 -4.35 -8.49
N PRO A 144 -1.08 -3.22 -9.09
CA PRO A 144 -2.11 -3.21 -10.12
C PRO A 144 -1.51 -3.83 -11.38
N VAL A 145 -2.20 -4.81 -11.96
CA VAL A 145 -1.74 -5.49 -13.17
C VAL A 145 -2.87 -5.68 -14.18
N GLU A 146 -2.52 -5.61 -15.46
CA GLU A 146 -3.39 -6.03 -16.55
C GLU A 146 -3.07 -7.47 -16.96
N ARG A 147 -4.10 -8.29 -17.16
CA ARG A 147 -3.99 -9.66 -17.68
C ARG A 147 -4.76 -9.76 -18.99
N HIS A 148 -4.06 -9.97 -20.10
CA HIS A 148 -4.74 -10.19 -21.39
C HIS A 148 -5.45 -11.54 -21.39
N HIS A 149 -6.79 -11.51 -21.36
CA HIS A 149 -7.63 -12.69 -21.52
C HIS A 149 -8.10 -12.85 -22.97
N ARG A 150 -8.37 -14.09 -23.35
CA ARG A 150 -9.01 -14.44 -24.63
C ARG A 150 -10.22 -15.30 -24.30
N ARG A 151 -11.44 -14.77 -24.46
CA ARG A 151 -12.67 -15.56 -24.23
C ARG A 151 -12.79 -16.64 -25.30
N THR A 152 -12.25 -17.81 -25.02
CA THR A 152 -12.48 -19.03 -25.79
C THR A 152 -13.73 -19.71 -25.27
N GLY A 153 -14.89 -19.34 -25.83
CA GLY A 153 -16.17 -20.04 -25.63
C GLY A 153 -16.12 -21.41 -26.31
N THR A 154 -15.35 -22.30 -25.69
CA THR A 154 -15.08 -23.68 -26.08
C THR A 154 -14.95 -24.48 -24.79
N GLU A 155 -15.95 -25.28 -24.47
CA GLU A 155 -15.87 -26.20 -23.35
C GLU A 155 -15.04 -27.42 -23.73
N ARG A 156 -14.49 -28.10 -22.71
CA ARG A 156 -13.89 -29.42 -22.86
C ARG A 156 -14.79 -30.43 -22.16
N ARG A 157 -15.48 -31.25 -22.94
CA ARG A 157 -16.14 -32.46 -22.42
C ARG A 157 -15.19 -33.65 -22.59
N LYS A 158 -15.14 -34.48 -21.54
CA LYS A 158 -14.51 -35.80 -21.60
C LYS A 158 -15.57 -36.80 -22.09
N HIS A 159 -15.22 -37.62 -23.06
CA HIS A 159 -16.05 -38.74 -23.52
C HIS A 159 -15.87 -39.96 -22.60
N GLU A 160 -16.80 -40.90 -22.69
CA GLU A 160 -16.81 -42.13 -21.89
C GLU A 160 -15.61 -43.04 -22.21
N ASP A 161 -15.07 -42.96 -23.43
CA ASP A 161 -13.81 -43.60 -23.87
C ASP A 161 -12.54 -42.96 -23.26
N GLY A 162 -12.68 -41.88 -22.50
CA GLY A 162 -11.58 -41.15 -21.88
C GLY A 162 -11.02 -39.99 -22.72
N THR A 163 -11.40 -39.85 -23.98
CA THR A 163 -10.92 -38.79 -24.88
C THR A 163 -11.54 -37.43 -24.55
N TRP A 164 -10.97 -36.34 -25.10
CA TRP A 164 -11.41 -34.96 -24.84
C TRP A 164 -11.83 -34.26 -26.13
N ALA A 165 -13.13 -34.02 -26.29
CA ALA A 165 -13.64 -33.17 -27.36
C ALA A 165 -13.73 -31.71 -26.91
N ARG A 166 -13.55 -30.79 -27.87
CA ARG A 166 -13.68 -29.35 -27.64
C ARG A 166 -14.96 -28.82 -28.31
N THR A 167 -16.02 -28.71 -27.53
CA THR A 167 -17.35 -28.33 -27.98
C THR A 167 -17.59 -26.82 -27.93
N GLY A 168 -18.36 -26.31 -28.89
CA GLY A 168 -18.66 -24.87 -29.03
C GLY A 168 -17.75 -24.15 -30.02
N ARG A 169 -18.31 -23.13 -30.69
CA ARG A 169 -17.59 -22.20 -31.57
C ARG A 169 -18.00 -20.78 -31.21
N ALA A 170 -17.29 -20.17 -30.26
CA ALA A 170 -17.44 -18.76 -29.97
C ALA A 170 -17.39 -17.90 -31.25
N ALA A 171 -18.21 -16.84 -31.30
CA ALA A 171 -17.97 -15.71 -32.20
C ALA A 171 -16.52 -15.22 -32.05
N ARG A 172 -15.92 -14.72 -33.15
CA ARG A 172 -14.46 -14.51 -33.26
C ARG A 172 -13.91 -13.81 -32.02
N GLY A 173 -13.05 -14.53 -31.29
CA GLY A 173 -12.91 -14.36 -29.85
C GLY A 173 -12.59 -12.94 -29.39
N VAL A 174 -13.44 -12.44 -28.48
CA VAL A 174 -13.20 -11.24 -27.68
C VAL A 174 -11.86 -11.41 -26.96
N LYS A 175 -10.91 -10.54 -27.31
CA LYS A 175 -9.72 -10.25 -26.52
C LYS A 175 -10.09 -9.11 -25.56
N GLY A 176 -9.60 -9.17 -24.34
CA GLY A 176 -9.80 -8.11 -23.36
C GLY A 176 -8.63 -8.06 -22.38
N HIS A 177 -8.47 -6.91 -21.76
CA HIS A 177 -7.55 -6.73 -20.64
C HIS A 177 -8.40 -6.81 -19.36
N GLU A 178 -8.00 -7.66 -18.43
CA GLU A 178 -8.60 -7.76 -17.11
C GLU A 178 -7.68 -7.02 -16.12
N ARG A 179 -8.20 -5.97 -15.48
CA ARG A 179 -7.48 -5.25 -14.43
C ARG A 179 -7.70 -5.97 -13.11
N MET A 180 -6.60 -6.39 -12.50
CA MET A 180 -6.62 -7.17 -11.27
C MET A 180 -5.45 -6.79 -10.38
N TRP A 181 -5.41 -7.35 -9.18
CA TRP A 181 -4.39 -7.07 -8.19
C TRP A 181 -3.55 -8.32 -7.91
N ALA A 182 -2.23 -8.17 -7.95
CA ALA A 182 -1.26 -9.20 -7.58
C ALA A 182 -0.43 -8.74 -6.36
N THR A 183 0.35 -9.64 -5.78
CA THR A 183 1.49 -9.30 -4.91
C THR A 183 2.80 -9.71 -5.56
N THR A 184 3.94 -9.18 -5.12
CA THR A 184 5.27 -9.53 -5.65
C THR A 184 5.50 -11.04 -5.78
N ASP A 185 5.13 -11.82 -4.76
CA ASP A 185 5.18 -13.28 -4.85
C ASP A 185 4.15 -13.89 -5.81
N THR A 186 2.91 -13.37 -5.82
CA THR A 186 1.81 -13.95 -6.61
C THR A 186 1.73 -13.46 -8.06
N LEU A 187 2.60 -12.53 -8.48
CA LEU A 187 2.78 -12.15 -9.89
C LEU A 187 3.04 -13.40 -10.73
N GLY A 188 2.17 -13.65 -11.71
CA GLY A 188 2.24 -14.75 -12.66
C GLY A 188 2.79 -14.34 -14.04
N HIS A 189 3.00 -15.33 -14.92
CA HIS A 189 3.58 -15.14 -16.27
C HIS A 189 2.75 -14.21 -17.19
N ARG A 190 1.49 -13.90 -16.87
CA ARG A 190 0.61 -13.06 -17.72
C ARG A 190 0.30 -11.69 -17.15
N ASP A 191 0.89 -11.36 -16.00
CA ASP A 191 0.55 -10.15 -15.24
C ASP A 191 1.45 -9.00 -15.67
N ARG A 192 0.81 -7.93 -16.13
CA ARG A 192 1.46 -6.77 -16.75
C ARG A 192 1.37 -5.58 -15.80
N ILE A 193 2.47 -5.17 -15.19
CA ILE A 193 2.54 -3.95 -14.39
C ILE A 193 2.55 -2.75 -15.36
N PRO A 194 1.63 -1.78 -15.25
CA PRO A 194 1.65 -0.58 -16.07
C PRO A 194 2.88 0.30 -15.79
N LEU A 195 3.58 0.71 -16.86
CA LEU A 195 4.68 1.68 -16.85
C LEU A 195 4.19 3.10 -17.21
N SER A 196 3.01 3.21 -17.83
CA SER A 196 2.31 4.46 -18.08
C SER A 196 0.79 4.24 -18.24
N ALA A 197 0.02 5.31 -18.06
CA ALA A 197 -1.42 5.37 -18.29
C ALA A 197 -1.81 6.78 -18.78
N PRO A 198 -2.82 6.95 -19.66
CA PRO A 198 -3.24 8.27 -20.11
C PRO A 198 -3.72 9.14 -18.94
N CYS A 199 -3.34 10.42 -18.89
CA CYS A 199 -3.70 11.32 -17.78
C CYS A 199 -5.12 11.88 -17.96
N ALA A 200 -5.98 11.73 -16.95
CA ALA A 200 -7.36 12.23 -16.97
C ALA A 200 -7.46 13.75 -16.75
N HIS A 201 -6.46 14.36 -16.10
CA HIS A 201 -6.49 15.75 -15.65
C HIS A 201 -5.73 16.72 -16.59
N LEU A 202 -5.62 16.39 -17.87
CA LEU A 202 -5.01 17.30 -18.87
C LEU A 202 -6.00 18.40 -19.29
N PRO A 203 -5.54 19.64 -19.53
CA PRO A 203 -6.33 20.69 -20.16
C PRO A 203 -6.90 20.25 -21.52
N THR A 204 -8.19 20.50 -21.74
CA THR A 204 -8.88 20.30 -23.03
C THR A 204 -8.80 21.54 -23.93
N GLU A 205 -8.52 22.71 -23.36
CA GLU A 205 -8.36 23.97 -24.08
C GLU A 205 -6.89 24.43 -24.02
N PRO A 206 -6.29 24.86 -25.14
CA PRO A 206 -4.88 25.24 -25.19
C PRO A 206 -4.66 26.61 -24.52
N LYS A 207 -3.96 26.61 -23.38
CA LYS A 207 -3.55 27.85 -22.68
C LYS A 207 -2.54 28.67 -23.50
N TRP A 208 -1.70 28.00 -24.28
CA TRP A 208 -0.62 28.59 -25.06
C TRP A 208 -0.83 28.30 -26.56
N SER A 209 -0.20 29.08 -27.44
CA SER A 209 -0.21 28.74 -28.87
C SER A 209 0.75 27.59 -29.17
N ASP A 210 0.39 26.72 -30.12
CA ASP A 210 1.25 25.62 -30.57
C ASP A 210 2.62 26.12 -31.05
N ALA A 211 2.66 27.30 -31.65
CA ALA A 211 3.86 28.02 -32.03
C ALA A 211 4.80 28.29 -30.83
N LEU A 212 4.26 28.73 -29.69
CA LEU A 212 5.04 28.92 -28.45
C LEU A 212 5.48 27.58 -27.85
N VAL A 213 4.60 26.57 -27.83
CA VAL A 213 4.90 25.23 -27.31
C VAL A 213 6.06 24.58 -28.08
N GLU A 214 6.01 24.67 -29.40
CA GLU A 214 7.09 24.21 -30.27
C GLU A 214 8.38 25.04 -30.09
N LEU A 215 8.29 26.37 -29.93
CA LEU A 215 9.45 27.21 -29.63
C LEU A 215 10.18 26.78 -28.36
N VAL A 216 9.43 26.51 -27.28
CA VAL A 216 10.01 26.02 -26.03
C VAL A 216 10.69 24.68 -26.27
N ALA A 217 10.07 23.76 -27.03
CA ALA A 217 10.65 22.46 -27.43
C ALA A 217 12.01 22.60 -28.14
N TRP A 218 12.11 23.49 -29.14
CA TRP A 218 13.38 23.76 -29.84
C TRP A 218 14.42 24.46 -28.94
N PHE A 219 13.98 25.41 -28.11
CA PHE A 219 14.85 26.20 -27.24
C PHE A 219 15.51 25.36 -26.14
N TRP A 220 14.77 24.47 -25.46
CA TRP A 220 15.35 23.70 -24.35
C TRP A 220 16.31 22.60 -24.86
N ALA A 221 16.00 21.98 -25.99
CA ALA A 221 16.80 20.90 -26.58
C ALA A 221 18.04 21.42 -27.34
N GLY A 222 17.87 22.43 -28.21
CA GLY A 222 18.92 22.92 -29.12
C GLY A 222 19.26 24.41 -29.00
N GLY A 223 18.57 25.16 -28.15
CA GLY A 223 18.80 26.60 -27.97
C GLY A 223 20.07 26.91 -27.17
N HIS A 224 20.52 28.16 -27.27
CA HIS A 224 21.65 28.72 -26.55
C HIS A 224 21.24 30.00 -25.83
N ILE A 225 21.67 30.11 -24.56
CA ILE A 225 21.60 31.33 -23.77
C ILE A 225 23.00 31.94 -23.73
N ARG A 226 23.12 33.26 -23.96
CA ARG A 226 24.31 34.05 -23.65
C ARG A 226 23.95 35.15 -22.68
N SER A 227 24.60 35.18 -21.52
CA SER A 227 24.69 36.37 -20.68
C SER A 227 25.53 37.42 -21.40
N ARG A 228 25.24 38.70 -21.09
CA ARG A 228 26.00 39.85 -21.54
C ARG A 228 26.66 40.47 -20.30
N GLU A 229 27.95 40.77 -20.39
CA GLU A 229 28.72 41.27 -19.25
C GLU A 229 28.11 42.58 -18.69
N GLU A 230 28.23 42.76 -17.37
CA GLU A 230 27.57 43.81 -16.58
C GLU A 230 27.82 45.23 -17.12
N SER A 231 28.98 45.44 -17.76
CA SER A 231 29.40 46.69 -18.39
C SER A 231 28.50 47.21 -19.52
N ARG A 232 27.52 46.42 -20.01
CA ARG A 232 26.61 46.81 -21.11
C ARG A 232 25.12 46.55 -20.82
N GLY A 233 24.75 46.49 -19.55
CA GLY A 233 23.37 46.30 -19.09
C GLY A 233 22.93 44.84 -19.11
N ALA A 234 22.12 44.45 -18.13
CA ALA A 234 21.65 43.09 -17.92
C ALA A 234 20.64 42.66 -19.00
N GLY A 235 21.15 42.19 -20.14
CA GLY A 235 20.36 41.70 -21.27
C GLY A 235 20.78 40.31 -21.71
N THR A 236 20.02 39.30 -21.30
CA THR A 236 20.16 37.93 -21.81
C THR A 236 19.82 37.89 -23.30
N SER A 237 20.66 37.26 -24.12
CA SER A 237 20.35 37.00 -25.53
C SER A 237 20.18 35.50 -25.77
N VAL A 238 19.02 35.14 -26.34
CA VAL A 238 18.67 33.76 -26.70
C VAL A 238 18.87 33.56 -28.20
N ALA A 239 19.37 32.39 -28.60
CA ALA A 239 19.40 31.98 -29.99
C ALA A 239 19.12 30.48 -30.14
N VAL A 240 18.33 30.09 -31.14
CA VAL A 240 18.18 28.69 -31.57
C VAL A 240 19.05 28.47 -32.80
N LEU A 241 19.84 27.40 -32.82
CA LEU A 241 20.71 27.06 -33.96
C LEU A 241 20.20 25.78 -34.63
N GLN A 242 20.04 25.80 -35.95
CA GLN A 242 19.72 24.59 -36.73
C GLN A 242 20.61 24.50 -37.96
N SER A 243 21.03 23.30 -38.33
CA SER A 243 21.76 23.08 -39.58
C SER A 243 20.76 22.86 -40.71
N GLU A 244 20.39 23.94 -41.40
CA GLU A 244 19.43 23.93 -42.51
C GLU A 244 19.86 22.98 -43.65
N ALA A 245 21.16 22.64 -43.76
CA ALA A 245 21.70 21.65 -44.68
C ALA A 245 21.55 20.18 -44.22
N ARG A 246 21.16 19.91 -42.96
CA ARG A 246 20.89 18.57 -42.40
C ARG A 246 19.43 18.37 -42.01
N ASN A 247 18.79 19.43 -41.51
CA ASN A 247 17.39 19.43 -41.09
C ASN A 247 16.67 20.71 -41.61
N PRO A 248 16.44 20.82 -42.93
CA PRO A 248 15.73 21.96 -43.51
C PRO A 248 14.27 22.05 -43.01
N ALA A 249 13.61 20.91 -42.78
CA ALA A 249 12.26 20.86 -42.22
C ALA A 249 12.21 21.44 -40.80
N GLY A 250 13.19 21.13 -39.95
CA GLY A 250 13.35 21.73 -38.63
C GLY A 250 13.64 23.23 -38.69
N ALA A 251 14.46 23.68 -39.65
CA ALA A 251 14.71 25.12 -39.84
C ALA A 251 13.46 25.89 -40.32
N ALA A 252 12.63 25.29 -41.17
CA ALA A 252 11.32 25.83 -41.53
C ALA A 252 10.37 25.87 -40.32
N ARG A 253 10.21 24.75 -39.61
CA ARG A 253 9.40 24.66 -38.39
C ARG A 253 9.75 25.71 -37.32
N ILE A 254 11.04 25.91 -37.04
CA ILE A 254 11.50 26.97 -36.12
C ILE A 254 11.08 28.37 -36.62
N ARG A 255 11.19 28.62 -37.93
CA ARG A 255 10.84 29.90 -38.57
C ARG A 255 9.33 30.17 -38.51
N ASP A 256 8.52 29.16 -38.80
CA ASP A 256 7.05 29.25 -38.80
C ASP A 256 6.52 29.45 -37.38
N ALA A 257 7.09 28.73 -36.40
CA ALA A 257 6.75 28.88 -35.00
C ALA A 257 7.23 30.24 -34.42
N LEU A 258 8.40 30.75 -34.82
CA LEU A 258 8.85 32.12 -34.47
C LEU A 258 7.90 33.17 -35.05
N HIS A 259 7.43 32.97 -36.28
CA HIS A 259 6.44 33.84 -36.91
C HIS A 259 5.08 33.79 -36.19
N GLY A 260 4.64 32.61 -35.76
CA GLY A 260 3.40 32.44 -34.99
C GLY A 260 3.46 33.01 -33.56
N ALA A 261 4.64 33.05 -32.94
CA ALA A 261 4.83 33.55 -31.58
C ALA A 261 5.12 35.07 -31.52
N PHE A 262 5.88 35.61 -32.47
CA PHE A 262 6.43 36.98 -32.41
C PHE A 262 6.26 37.78 -33.71
N GLY A 263 5.56 37.27 -34.73
CA GLY A 263 5.40 37.93 -36.03
C GLY A 263 6.64 37.84 -36.94
N PRO A 264 6.68 38.58 -38.05
CA PRO A 264 7.73 38.46 -39.06
C PRO A 264 9.15 38.85 -38.55
N PRO A 265 10.22 38.33 -39.18
CA PRO A 265 11.59 38.61 -38.76
C PRO A 265 11.96 40.09 -38.89
N CYS A 266 12.64 40.62 -37.86
CA CYS A 266 13.11 42.00 -37.83
C CYS A 266 14.43 42.16 -38.62
N GLU A 267 14.36 42.80 -39.80
CA GLU A 267 15.54 43.12 -40.61
C GLU A 267 16.52 44.06 -39.90
N LYS A 268 15.99 45.05 -39.17
CA LYS A 268 16.72 46.19 -38.61
C LYS A 268 16.36 46.33 -37.13
N PRO A 269 17.03 45.60 -36.23
CA PRO A 269 16.74 45.67 -34.80
C PRO A 269 16.95 47.08 -34.24
N PRO A 270 16.20 47.50 -33.21
CA PRO A 270 16.38 48.79 -32.55
C PRO A 270 17.85 49.04 -32.16
N ARG A 271 18.31 50.29 -32.31
CA ARG A 271 19.68 50.68 -31.93
C ARG A 271 19.81 50.56 -30.42
N ALA A 272 20.66 49.63 -29.96
CA ALA A 272 20.80 49.28 -28.55
C ALA A 272 21.26 50.48 -27.69
N GLY A 273 20.33 51.03 -26.92
CA GLY A 273 20.52 52.21 -26.07
C GLY A 273 20.02 52.00 -24.64
N GLY A 274 20.58 51.02 -23.93
CA GLY A 274 20.33 50.73 -22.51
C GLY A 274 19.00 50.02 -22.21
N TYR A 275 17.90 50.45 -22.82
CA TYR A 275 16.54 49.95 -22.59
C TYR A 275 16.01 49.18 -23.79
N THR A 276 15.08 48.25 -23.56
CA THR A 276 14.24 47.68 -24.61
C THR A 276 12.97 48.52 -24.76
N ASP A 277 12.32 48.40 -25.91
CA ASP A 277 10.98 48.95 -26.19
C ASP A 277 9.86 48.04 -25.66
N GLY A 278 10.22 46.91 -25.03
CA GLY A 278 9.30 45.89 -24.55
C GLY A 278 8.67 45.03 -25.64
N ILE A 279 9.05 45.21 -26.91
CA ILE A 279 8.44 44.53 -28.06
C ILE A 279 9.26 43.26 -28.41
N PRO A 280 8.68 42.04 -28.27
CA PRO A 280 9.36 40.82 -28.67
C PRO A 280 9.61 40.79 -30.18
N TRP A 281 10.88 40.74 -30.58
CA TRP A 281 11.30 40.47 -31.96
C TRP A 281 12.35 39.37 -32.04
N TRP A 282 12.49 38.79 -33.23
CA TRP A 282 13.55 37.85 -33.61
C TRP A 282 14.12 38.20 -35.00
N ARG A 283 15.25 37.60 -35.37
CA ARG A 283 15.84 37.72 -36.71
C ARG A 283 16.63 36.47 -37.09
N GLU A 284 16.77 36.23 -38.37
CA GLU A 284 17.55 35.13 -38.92
C GLU A 284 18.97 35.58 -39.31
N VAL A 285 19.98 34.78 -38.97
CA VAL A 285 21.38 34.98 -39.38
C VAL A 285 21.90 33.68 -39.98
N ARG A 286 22.10 33.66 -41.30
CA ARG A 286 22.63 32.50 -42.02
C ARG A 286 24.15 32.50 -42.02
N SER A 287 24.75 31.33 -41.76
CA SER A 287 26.18 31.05 -41.93
C SER A 287 26.37 29.92 -42.94
N ARG A 288 27.62 29.59 -43.30
CA ARG A 288 27.94 28.49 -44.23
C ARG A 288 27.54 27.09 -43.73
N HIS A 289 27.21 26.91 -42.45
CA HIS A 289 26.98 25.59 -41.84
C HIS A 289 25.73 25.49 -40.94
N GLN A 290 25.24 26.62 -40.44
CA GLN A 290 24.08 26.73 -39.55
C GLN A 290 23.28 28.01 -39.82
N THR A 291 21.98 27.94 -39.62
CA THR A 291 21.07 29.08 -39.57
C THR A 291 20.73 29.36 -38.12
N GLY A 292 21.04 30.58 -37.67
CA GLY A 292 20.84 31.04 -36.30
C GLY A 292 19.63 31.95 -36.20
N PHE A 293 18.65 31.56 -35.38
CA PHE A 293 17.47 32.34 -35.06
C PHE A 293 17.74 33.10 -33.77
N HIS A 294 17.97 34.41 -33.86
CA HIS A 294 18.37 35.26 -32.74
C HIS A 294 17.18 36.06 -32.21
N LEU A 295 16.93 35.94 -30.90
CA LEU A 295 15.81 36.61 -30.23
C LEU A 295 16.30 37.88 -29.52
N SER A 296 15.42 38.87 -29.47
CA SER A 296 15.49 40.00 -28.51
C SER A 296 15.51 39.49 -27.07
N SER A 297 15.90 40.34 -26.11
CA SER A 297 15.82 39.98 -24.69
C SER A 297 14.37 39.79 -24.22
N ASP A 298 13.39 40.48 -24.81
CA ASP A 298 11.98 40.28 -24.49
C ASP A 298 11.40 38.99 -25.08
N ALA A 299 11.69 38.66 -26.35
CA ALA A 299 11.34 37.35 -26.91
C ALA A 299 12.08 36.19 -26.20
N GLY A 300 13.33 36.42 -25.78
CA GLY A 300 14.10 35.47 -24.97
C GLY A 300 13.51 35.26 -23.57
N ARG A 301 13.00 36.32 -22.94
CA ARG A 301 12.34 36.29 -21.62
C ARG A 301 11.08 35.42 -21.63
N VAL A 302 10.28 35.44 -22.70
CA VAL A 302 9.11 34.56 -22.87
C VAL A 302 9.52 33.08 -22.87
N LEU A 303 10.67 32.72 -23.46
CA LEU A 303 11.14 31.33 -23.48
C LEU A 303 11.83 30.91 -22.17
N ASP A 304 12.52 31.82 -21.51
CA ASP A 304 13.16 31.58 -20.20
C ASP A 304 12.13 31.53 -19.05
N GLU A 305 10.95 32.13 -19.21
CA GLU A 305 9.81 31.95 -18.28
C GLU A 305 9.31 30.50 -18.26
N HIS A 306 9.23 29.85 -19.42
CA HIS A 306 8.69 28.50 -19.55
C HIS A 306 9.76 27.39 -19.46
N ALA A 307 11.00 27.71 -19.82
CA ALA A 307 12.15 26.81 -19.72
C ALA A 307 13.41 27.52 -19.17
N PRO A 308 13.40 28.00 -17.90
CA PRO A 308 14.49 28.76 -17.31
C PRO A 308 15.82 28.00 -17.38
N GLY A 309 16.85 28.64 -17.92
CA GLY A 309 18.16 28.02 -18.11
C GLY A 309 18.16 26.82 -19.08
N ARG A 310 17.10 26.67 -19.90
CA ARG A 310 16.75 25.50 -20.74
C ARG A 310 16.30 24.25 -19.95
N VAL A 311 15.61 24.44 -18.83
CA VAL A 311 14.88 23.37 -18.12
C VAL A 311 13.37 23.68 -18.18
N PRO A 312 12.57 22.99 -19.01
CA PRO A 312 11.12 23.18 -19.09
C PRO A 312 10.46 22.99 -17.71
N THR A 313 9.62 23.94 -17.28
CA THR A 313 8.99 23.86 -15.96
C THR A 313 7.86 22.83 -15.93
N HIS A 314 7.70 22.13 -14.79
CA HIS A 314 6.59 21.21 -14.60
C HIS A 314 5.22 21.92 -14.67
N ALA A 315 5.14 23.18 -14.23
CA ALA A 315 3.94 24.01 -14.36
C ALA A 315 3.58 24.34 -15.81
N PHE A 316 4.57 24.63 -16.68
CA PHE A 316 4.34 24.77 -18.12
C PHE A 316 3.82 23.45 -18.71
N LEU A 317 4.51 22.33 -18.44
CA LEU A 317 4.14 21.01 -18.95
C LEU A 317 2.76 20.53 -18.48
N ARG A 318 2.36 20.79 -17.23
CA ARG A 318 1.00 20.52 -16.72
C ARG A 318 -0.08 21.38 -17.39
N SER A 319 0.28 22.51 -18.01
CA SER A 319 -0.66 23.45 -18.66
C SER A 319 -0.84 23.22 -20.17
N LEU A 320 -0.26 22.15 -20.72
CA LEU A 320 -0.39 21.75 -22.12
C LEU A 320 -1.52 20.73 -22.32
N THR A 321 -2.24 20.81 -23.43
CA THR A 321 -3.18 19.75 -23.83
C THR A 321 -2.44 18.46 -24.24
N ALA A 322 -3.17 17.37 -24.48
CA ALA A 322 -2.59 16.11 -24.97
C ALA A 322 -1.86 16.27 -26.32
N GLU A 323 -2.41 17.10 -27.22
CA GLU A 323 -1.84 17.45 -28.52
C GLU A 323 -0.58 18.30 -28.35
N GLN A 324 -0.61 19.27 -27.44
CA GLN A 324 0.52 20.15 -27.16
C GLN A 324 1.68 19.42 -26.47
N LEU A 325 1.38 18.46 -25.59
CA LEU A 325 2.38 17.52 -25.05
C LEU A 325 2.99 16.66 -26.16
N ALA A 326 2.18 16.11 -27.07
CA ALA A 326 2.69 15.33 -28.21
C ALA A 326 3.61 16.18 -29.11
N LEU A 327 3.18 17.39 -29.47
CA LEU A 327 3.96 18.36 -30.24
C LEU A 327 5.31 18.67 -29.58
N PHE A 328 5.30 18.97 -28.27
CA PHE A 328 6.50 19.24 -27.49
C PHE A 328 7.46 18.03 -27.46
N ILE A 329 6.94 16.82 -27.22
CA ILE A 329 7.71 15.57 -27.17
C ILE A 329 8.32 15.23 -28.54
N GLU A 330 7.64 15.57 -29.64
CA GLU A 330 8.06 15.21 -31.00
C GLU A 330 8.97 16.25 -31.65
N ALA A 331 8.86 17.53 -31.29
CA ALA A 331 9.82 18.56 -31.69
C ALA A 331 11.15 18.44 -30.91
N SER A 332 11.11 18.09 -29.62
CA SER A 332 12.31 18.10 -28.75
C SER A 332 13.51 17.26 -29.26
N PRO A 333 13.34 15.99 -29.74
CA PRO A 333 14.44 15.20 -30.30
C PRO A 333 15.11 15.85 -31.51
N LEU A 334 14.36 16.60 -32.33
CA LEU A 334 14.86 17.26 -33.54
C LEU A 334 15.83 18.41 -33.23
N GLY A 335 15.72 19.02 -32.05
CA GLY A 335 16.64 20.05 -31.54
C GLY A 335 17.93 19.50 -30.94
N GLY A 336 17.94 18.24 -30.49
CA GLY A 336 19.04 17.62 -29.71
C GLY A 336 20.32 17.26 -30.48
N GLY A 337 20.39 17.54 -31.78
CA GLY A 337 21.63 17.53 -32.56
C GLY A 337 22.33 16.18 -32.77
N HIS A 338 21.75 15.04 -32.39
CA HIS A 338 22.28 13.72 -32.75
C HIS A 338 21.73 13.28 -34.11
N GLY A 339 22.65 12.97 -35.04
CA GLY A 339 22.36 12.95 -36.47
C GLY A 339 21.61 11.73 -37.03
N ASP A 340 21.06 11.96 -38.22
CA ASP A 340 20.85 10.99 -39.30
C ASP A 340 20.02 9.74 -38.95
N ARG A 341 19.13 9.86 -37.95
CA ARG A 341 18.11 8.86 -37.57
C ARG A 341 16.74 9.47 -37.32
N THR A 342 16.28 10.24 -38.29
CA THR A 342 14.87 10.20 -38.68
C THR A 342 14.54 8.74 -39.08
N ASP A 343 13.41 8.13 -38.76
CA ASP A 343 12.10 8.72 -38.44
C ASP A 343 11.49 8.23 -37.10
N ASP A 344 12.23 7.45 -36.30
CA ASP A 344 11.74 6.82 -35.05
C ASP A 344 12.63 7.18 -33.84
N ALA A 345 12.85 8.49 -33.63
CA ALA A 345 13.78 9.06 -32.66
C ALA A 345 13.29 8.95 -31.19
N ARG A 346 13.14 7.71 -30.71
CA ARG A 346 12.67 7.30 -29.36
C ARG A 346 13.61 7.65 -28.20
N ALA A 347 14.50 8.61 -28.37
CA ALA A 347 15.45 9.00 -27.34
C ALA A 347 16.04 10.39 -27.55
N LEU A 348 16.29 11.08 -26.44
CA LEU A 348 17.05 12.32 -26.41
C LEU A 348 18.17 12.23 -25.37
N GLY A 349 19.37 12.69 -25.74
CA GLY A 349 20.52 12.80 -24.86
C GLY A 349 20.73 14.25 -24.42
N GLN A 350 20.73 14.50 -23.11
CA GLN A 350 20.89 15.84 -22.51
C GLN A 350 22.08 15.87 -21.54
N LYS A 351 22.69 17.05 -21.35
CA LYS A 351 23.78 17.24 -20.38
C LYS A 351 23.29 17.30 -18.93
N GLY A 352 22.17 17.99 -18.68
CA GLY A 352 21.61 18.19 -17.34
C GLY A 352 20.55 17.13 -16.98
N ARG A 353 20.54 16.69 -15.72
CA ARG A 353 19.54 15.72 -15.19
C ARG A 353 18.12 16.31 -15.25
N ALA A 354 17.92 17.50 -14.68
CA ALA A 354 16.61 18.15 -14.60
C ALA A 354 15.94 18.34 -15.98
N ALA A 355 16.70 18.71 -17.02
CA ALA A 355 16.17 18.84 -18.38
C ALA A 355 15.72 17.47 -18.97
N ALA A 356 16.41 16.39 -18.64
CA ALA A 356 15.98 15.04 -19.02
C ALA A 356 14.78 14.55 -18.18
N GLU A 357 14.69 14.94 -16.91
CA GLU A 357 13.54 14.65 -16.05
C GLU A 357 12.28 15.39 -16.51
N ALA A 358 12.39 16.63 -16.96
CA ALA A 358 11.28 17.38 -17.56
C ALA A 358 10.70 16.69 -18.81
N LEU A 359 11.55 16.09 -19.67
CA LEU A 359 11.06 15.29 -20.81
C LEU A 359 10.46 13.95 -20.36
N GLN A 360 11.00 13.30 -19.32
CA GLN A 360 10.37 12.10 -18.73
C GLN A 360 8.97 12.45 -18.17
N PHE A 361 8.83 13.60 -17.51
CA PHE A 361 7.57 14.12 -16.98
C PHE A 361 6.55 14.41 -18.09
N ALA A 362 6.96 15.11 -19.16
CA ALA A 362 6.12 15.36 -20.32
C ALA A 362 5.62 14.06 -20.96
N ALA A 363 6.50 13.07 -21.11
CA ALA A 363 6.13 11.75 -21.65
C ALA A 363 5.09 11.03 -20.77
N ILE A 364 5.27 11.05 -19.45
CA ILE A 364 4.33 10.46 -18.48
C ILE A 364 2.95 11.13 -18.56
N LEU A 365 2.89 12.46 -18.59
CA LEU A 365 1.62 13.19 -18.77
C LEU A 365 0.92 12.80 -20.09
N ALA A 366 1.69 12.63 -21.17
CA ALA A 366 1.20 12.15 -22.47
C ALA A 366 0.87 10.64 -22.50
N GLY A 367 0.88 9.94 -21.36
CA GLY A 367 0.65 8.49 -21.27
C GLY A 367 1.74 7.62 -21.89
N ARG A 368 2.88 8.19 -22.28
CA ARG A 368 4.01 7.49 -22.93
C ARG A 368 5.00 7.00 -21.88
N ALA A 369 5.21 5.68 -21.79
CA ALA A 369 6.19 5.11 -20.88
C ALA A 369 7.62 5.59 -21.25
N ALA A 370 8.38 6.03 -20.26
CA ALA A 370 9.70 6.61 -20.47
C ALA A 370 10.67 6.27 -19.33
N SER A 371 11.90 5.90 -19.65
CA SER A 371 12.97 5.72 -18.65
C SER A 371 14.12 6.71 -18.82
N LEU A 372 14.75 7.05 -17.71
CA LEU A 372 15.87 8.00 -17.62
C LEU A 372 17.15 7.25 -17.22
N ARG A 373 18.20 7.32 -18.04
CA ARG A 373 19.46 6.62 -17.77
C ARG A 373 20.66 7.55 -17.86
N ARG A 374 21.51 7.52 -16.82
CA ARG A 374 22.82 8.19 -16.85
C ARG A 374 23.73 7.50 -17.87
N ARG A 375 24.48 8.28 -18.64
CA ARG A 375 25.52 7.79 -19.56
C ARG A 375 26.91 8.22 -19.08
N PRO A 376 27.92 7.33 -19.09
CA PRO A 376 29.30 7.72 -18.87
C PRO A 376 29.82 8.60 -20.02
N PRO A 377 30.96 9.29 -19.84
CA PRO A 377 31.68 9.92 -20.94
C PRO A 377 32.01 8.93 -22.08
N THR A 378 32.14 9.46 -23.28
CA THR A 378 32.66 8.75 -24.46
C THR A 378 33.83 9.51 -25.06
N SER A 379 34.55 8.90 -26.00
CA SER A 379 35.60 9.59 -26.79
C SER A 379 35.08 10.80 -27.57
N SER A 380 33.79 10.83 -27.92
CA SER A 380 33.10 11.95 -28.57
C SER A 380 32.46 12.96 -27.61
N THR A 381 32.18 12.56 -26.37
CA THR A 381 31.46 13.35 -25.37
C THR A 381 32.17 13.22 -24.02
N PRO A 382 33.15 14.09 -23.70
CA PRO A 382 34.07 13.91 -22.56
C PRO A 382 33.46 14.21 -21.18
N TYR A 383 32.14 14.26 -21.08
CA TYR A 383 31.39 14.50 -19.84
C TYR A 383 30.23 13.51 -19.71
N PRO A 384 29.83 13.11 -18.49
CA PRO A 384 28.65 12.27 -18.31
C PRO A 384 27.40 13.03 -18.76
N GLY A 385 26.43 12.28 -19.29
CA GLY A 385 25.15 12.81 -19.74
C GLY A 385 23.98 12.00 -19.19
N TRP A 386 22.80 12.38 -19.64
CA TRP A 386 21.54 11.69 -19.36
C TRP A 386 20.86 11.37 -20.67
N LYS A 387 20.14 10.24 -20.71
CA LYS A 387 19.36 9.81 -21.86
C LYS A 387 17.95 9.49 -21.40
N VAL A 388 16.95 10.10 -22.03
CA VAL A 388 15.57 9.62 -21.97
C VAL A 388 15.39 8.58 -23.08
N ASP A 389 14.81 7.43 -22.75
CA ASP A 389 14.30 6.44 -23.70
C ASP A 389 12.76 6.47 -23.63
N LEU A 390 12.10 6.66 -24.77
CA LEU A 390 10.64 6.61 -24.92
C LEU A 390 10.25 5.22 -25.41
N HIS A 391 9.50 4.48 -24.59
CA HIS A 391 9.20 3.07 -24.84
C HIS A 391 8.06 2.88 -25.84
N ARG A 392 7.99 1.67 -26.40
CA ARG A 392 6.93 1.27 -27.34
C ARG A 392 5.84 0.43 -26.65
N GLU A 393 6.20 -0.26 -25.57
CA GLU A 393 5.28 -0.92 -24.66
C GLU A 393 4.95 0.00 -23.47
N THR A 394 3.72 -0.06 -22.97
CA THR A 394 3.23 0.70 -21.79
C THR A 394 3.28 -0.12 -20.50
N HIS A 395 3.87 -1.31 -20.51
CA HIS A 395 3.79 -2.27 -19.41
C HIS A 395 4.99 -3.22 -19.41
N VAL A 396 5.32 -3.80 -18.25
CA VAL A 396 6.28 -4.90 -18.09
C VAL A 396 5.57 -6.15 -17.56
N ALA A 397 6.03 -7.34 -17.96
CA ALA A 397 5.54 -8.62 -17.42
C ALA A 397 6.69 -9.38 -16.74
N PRO A 398 7.02 -9.11 -15.45
CA PRO A 398 8.30 -9.51 -14.85
C PRO A 398 8.62 -11.00 -14.94
N ARG A 399 7.64 -11.86 -14.66
CA ARG A 399 7.80 -13.33 -14.76
C ARG A 399 8.03 -13.81 -16.19
N ALA A 400 7.44 -13.15 -17.19
CA ALA A 400 7.65 -13.49 -18.60
C ALA A 400 8.99 -12.98 -19.12
N ALA A 401 9.43 -11.81 -18.66
CA ALA A 401 10.74 -11.25 -18.96
C ALA A 401 11.86 -12.13 -18.38
N ALA A 402 11.76 -12.51 -17.10
CA ALA A 402 12.70 -13.39 -16.41
C ALA A 402 12.76 -14.82 -16.98
N ALA A 403 11.68 -15.32 -17.58
CA ALA A 403 11.63 -16.62 -18.25
C ALA A 403 12.07 -16.57 -19.73
N GLY A 404 12.31 -15.39 -20.28
CA GLY A 404 12.74 -15.18 -21.66
C GLY A 404 14.26 -15.18 -21.83
N LYS A 405 14.72 -14.84 -23.04
CA LYS A 405 16.14 -14.50 -23.32
C LYS A 405 16.44 -13.01 -23.07
N ALA A 406 15.67 -12.36 -22.21
CA ALA A 406 15.84 -10.95 -21.89
C ALA A 406 16.79 -10.78 -20.71
N GLU A 407 17.52 -9.67 -20.67
CA GLU A 407 18.25 -9.23 -19.46
C GLU A 407 17.23 -8.71 -18.43
N PHE A 408 16.57 -9.65 -17.74
CA PHE A 408 15.65 -9.37 -16.66
C PHE A 408 15.92 -10.30 -15.47
N THR A 409 16.30 -9.71 -14.35
CA THR A 409 16.63 -10.38 -13.10
C THR A 409 15.43 -10.31 -12.15
N LEU A 410 15.05 -11.45 -11.57
CA LEU A 410 14.07 -11.52 -10.49
C LEU A 410 14.65 -12.38 -9.37
N LEU A 411 15.05 -11.75 -8.27
CA LEU A 411 15.78 -12.37 -7.16
C LEU A 411 15.23 -11.91 -5.81
N ARG A 412 15.48 -12.70 -4.77
CA ARG A 412 15.41 -12.27 -3.38
C ARG A 412 16.81 -11.82 -2.95
N GLU A 413 16.91 -10.64 -2.34
CA GLU A 413 18.16 -10.10 -1.81
C GLU A 413 17.94 -9.55 -0.38
N PRO A 414 18.92 -9.71 0.53
CA PRO A 414 18.86 -9.11 1.86
C PRO A 414 19.00 -7.59 1.73
N TYR A 415 18.22 -6.87 2.54
CA TYR A 415 18.19 -5.42 2.54
C TYR A 415 18.05 -4.90 3.97
N GLU A 416 18.95 -4.00 4.36
CA GLU A 416 19.02 -3.47 5.72
C GLU A 416 18.53 -2.02 5.83
N GLY A 417 18.26 -1.36 4.70
CA GLY A 417 17.78 0.02 4.64
C GLY A 417 16.33 0.18 5.13
N ARG A 418 15.85 1.42 5.13
CA ARG A 418 14.46 1.74 5.42
C ARG A 418 13.54 1.22 4.30
N ILE A 419 12.33 0.83 4.67
CA ILE A 419 11.26 0.67 3.67
C ILE A 419 10.27 1.83 3.82
N TRP A 420 9.42 2.06 2.83
CA TRP A 420 8.38 3.08 2.84
C TRP A 420 7.18 2.69 1.99
N CYS A 421 6.09 3.45 2.12
CA CYS A 421 4.91 3.46 1.25
C CYS A 421 4.11 4.74 1.50
N VAL A 422 3.05 4.96 0.71
CA VAL A 422 2.14 6.09 0.86
C VAL A 422 0.68 5.63 0.86
N ARG A 423 -0.22 6.50 1.34
CA ARG A 423 -1.66 6.37 1.12
C ARG A 423 -2.14 7.41 0.11
N THR A 424 -2.95 6.98 -0.84
CA THR A 424 -3.61 7.80 -1.87
C THR A 424 -5.07 7.34 -2.02
N PRO A 425 -5.99 8.16 -2.54
CA PRO A 425 -7.39 7.75 -2.73
C PRO A 425 -7.52 6.51 -3.63
N ASN A 426 -6.88 6.50 -4.80
CA ASN A 426 -6.86 5.35 -5.73
C ASN A 426 -6.08 4.13 -5.21
N SER A 427 -5.51 4.18 -4.00
CA SER A 427 -4.59 3.18 -3.40
C SER A 427 -3.27 2.93 -4.17
N THR A 428 -3.09 3.58 -5.32
CA THR A 428 -1.94 3.53 -6.22
C THR A 428 -1.16 4.85 -6.19
N TRP A 429 0.11 4.82 -6.57
CA TRP A 429 0.94 6.02 -6.76
C TRP A 429 2.03 5.73 -7.79
N LEU A 430 2.41 6.71 -8.60
CA LEU A 430 3.45 6.53 -9.60
C LEU A 430 4.84 6.58 -8.94
N ALA A 431 5.45 5.42 -8.82
CA ALA A 431 6.80 5.22 -8.34
C ALA A 431 7.84 5.43 -9.45
N ARG A 432 9.08 5.78 -9.09
CA ARG A 432 10.28 5.64 -9.94
C ARG A 432 11.43 5.00 -9.17
N ARG A 433 12.20 4.13 -9.81
CA ARG A 433 13.47 3.59 -9.27
C ARG A 433 14.45 3.30 -10.42
N GLU A 434 15.72 3.64 -10.22
CA GLU A 434 16.78 3.61 -11.26
C GLU A 434 16.34 4.26 -12.60
N GLY A 435 15.45 5.24 -12.53
CA GLY A 435 14.88 5.94 -13.70
C GLY A 435 13.70 5.26 -14.40
N THR A 436 13.13 4.16 -13.89
CA THR A 436 11.98 3.37 -14.42
C THR A 436 10.73 3.45 -13.51
N VAL A 437 9.48 3.12 -13.92
CA VAL A 437 8.22 3.73 -13.38
C VAL A 437 6.95 2.78 -13.16
N TYR A 438 6.14 2.78 -12.04
CA TYR A 438 5.02 1.77 -11.61
C TYR A 438 4.08 2.07 -10.30
N PHE A 439 3.27 1.15 -9.56
CA PHE A 439 2.11 1.37 -8.50
C PHE A 439 1.63 0.29 -7.32
N THR A 440 0.63 0.49 -6.30
CA THR A 440 0.38 -0.27 -4.91
C THR A 440 -1.06 -0.59 -4.08
N GLY A 441 -1.19 -1.02 -2.72
CA GLY A 441 -2.41 -0.98 -1.68
C GLY A 441 -2.83 -2.09 -0.50
N ASN A 442 -3.93 -2.00 0.40
CA ASN A 442 -4.18 -2.10 1.99
C ASN A 442 -5.04 -3.27 2.88
N SER A 443 -5.68 -3.22 4.18
CA SER A 443 -6.13 -4.38 5.25
C SER A 443 -6.92 -4.38 6.78
N PHE A 444 -7.00 -5.44 7.80
CA PHE A 444 -8.01 -5.93 9.01
C PHE A 444 -7.68 -6.58 10.51
N MET A 445 -8.66 -6.75 11.53
CA MET A 445 -8.78 -7.53 12.91
C MET A 445 -10.24 -7.59 13.67
N CYS A 446 -10.46 -7.92 15.02
CA CYS A 446 -11.69 -7.89 15.98
C CYS A 446 -11.44 -7.90 17.59
N CYS A 447 -12.42 -8.00 18.59
CA CYS A 447 -12.16 -7.95 20.11
C CYS A 447 -13.05 -8.66 21.23
N ALA A 448 -12.65 -8.52 22.54
CA ALA A 448 -13.13 -9.19 23.77
C ALA A 448 -14.45 -8.72 24.45
N HIS A 449 -14.99 -7.54 24.13
CA HIS A 449 -16.16 -6.96 24.83
C HIS A 449 -17.50 -7.16 24.10
N GLY A 450 -17.58 -8.13 23.20
CA GLY A 450 -18.72 -8.27 22.29
C GLY A 450 -18.57 -7.50 20.98
N TYR A 451 -17.60 -6.58 20.90
CA TYR A 451 -17.42 -5.74 19.72
C TYR A 451 -16.69 -6.44 18.56
N VAL A 452 -17.24 -6.25 17.36
CA VAL A 452 -16.65 -6.56 16.06
C VAL A 452 -16.03 -5.26 15.52
N LEU A 453 -14.74 -5.25 15.17
CA LEU A 453 -14.04 -4.02 14.76
C LEU A 453 -13.50 -4.14 13.35
N GLU A 454 -13.88 -3.24 12.45
CA GLU A 454 -13.57 -3.38 11.03
C GLU A 454 -12.08 -3.14 10.69
N GLY A 455 -11.66 -3.62 9.50
CA GLY A 455 -10.42 -3.20 8.85
C GLY A 455 -10.28 -3.63 7.37
N ARG A 456 -10.05 -4.90 6.95
CA ARG A 456 -10.00 -5.24 5.49
C ARG A 456 -11.39 -4.97 4.93
N GLY A 457 -12.45 -4.94 5.75
CA GLY A 457 -13.80 -4.66 5.31
C GLY A 457 -14.40 -5.83 4.53
N LEU A 458 -15.67 -5.68 4.15
CA LEU A 458 -16.31 -6.65 3.27
C LEU A 458 -15.71 -6.60 1.85
N TYR A 459 -15.75 -7.75 1.19
CA TYR A 459 -15.31 -7.95 -0.19
C TYR A 459 -13.85 -7.58 -0.47
N ARG A 460 -12.95 -7.94 0.45
CA ARG A 460 -11.52 -7.67 0.33
C ARG A 460 -10.66 -8.88 0.68
N ALA A 461 -9.59 -9.10 -0.08
CA ALA A 461 -8.65 -10.21 0.03
C ALA A 461 -7.79 -10.04 1.29
N GLN A 462 -7.89 -10.96 2.24
CA GLN A 462 -7.23 -10.97 3.54
C GLN A 462 -5.69 -11.12 3.45
N ALA A 463 -4.99 -11.07 4.59
CA ALA A 463 -3.57 -11.44 4.68
C ALA A 463 -3.20 -12.39 5.82
N ALA A 464 -4.15 -12.76 6.69
CA ALA A 464 -3.83 -13.52 7.89
C ALA A 464 -3.63 -15.03 7.62
N GLN A 465 -4.27 -15.63 6.62
CA GLN A 465 -4.16 -17.08 6.31
C GLN A 465 -3.67 -17.36 4.87
N PRO A 466 -2.39 -17.74 4.66
CA PRO A 466 -1.91 -18.23 3.36
C PRO A 466 -2.80 -19.37 2.84
N GLY A 467 -3.13 -19.37 1.54
CA GLY A 467 -4.09 -20.31 0.95
C GLY A 467 -5.58 -20.02 1.21
N GLY A 468 -5.93 -19.37 2.33
CA GLY A 468 -7.32 -19.00 2.66
C GLY A 468 -7.70 -17.53 2.38
N ASN A 469 -6.72 -16.67 2.09
CA ASN A 469 -6.88 -15.20 2.13
C ASN A 469 -7.93 -14.60 1.15
N THR A 470 -8.23 -15.26 0.03
CA THR A 470 -9.25 -14.79 -0.93
C THR A 470 -10.57 -15.56 -0.82
N THR A 471 -10.60 -16.68 -0.10
CA THR A 471 -11.73 -17.61 -0.02
C THR A 471 -12.48 -17.52 1.29
N HIS A 472 -11.80 -17.15 2.38
CA HIS A 472 -12.40 -16.98 3.71
C HIS A 472 -12.11 -15.58 4.27
N TYR A 473 -13.03 -15.04 5.06
CA TYR A 473 -12.76 -13.85 5.87
C TYR A 473 -11.85 -14.20 7.05
N SER A 474 -11.10 -13.23 7.56
CA SER A 474 -10.28 -13.37 8.77
C SER A 474 -10.96 -12.69 9.95
N VAL A 475 -10.90 -13.31 11.13
CA VAL A 475 -11.22 -12.67 12.40
C VAL A 475 -10.10 -12.99 13.39
N THR A 476 -9.43 -11.97 13.92
CA THR A 476 -8.49 -12.13 15.03
C THR A 476 -9.22 -11.85 16.33
N LEU A 477 -9.11 -12.76 17.29
CA LEU A 477 -9.51 -12.55 18.67
C LEU A 477 -8.45 -11.68 19.35
N ALA A 478 -8.85 -10.57 19.98
CA ALA A 478 -7.96 -9.73 20.79
C ALA A 478 -7.62 -10.38 22.15
N THR A 479 -6.99 -11.54 22.08
CA THR A 479 -6.66 -12.46 23.19
C THR A 479 -5.42 -13.27 22.81
N GLY A 480 -4.48 -13.42 23.73
CA GLY A 480 -3.32 -14.29 23.58
C GLY A 480 -3.54 -15.76 23.97
N PRO A 481 -2.45 -16.51 24.23
CA PRO A 481 -2.51 -17.93 24.59
C PRO A 481 -3.20 -18.26 25.91
N THR A 482 -3.18 -17.37 26.90
CA THR A 482 -3.71 -17.59 28.26
C THR A 482 -4.85 -16.65 28.66
N ASP A 483 -5.03 -15.52 27.95
CA ASP A 483 -6.17 -14.60 28.08
C ASP A 483 -7.53 -15.35 28.07
N PRO A 484 -8.54 -14.91 28.84
CA PRO A 484 -9.89 -15.48 28.78
C PRO A 484 -10.58 -15.10 27.46
N ILE A 485 -11.04 -16.11 26.71
CA ILE A 485 -11.93 -15.91 25.56
C ILE A 485 -13.36 -15.80 26.09
N THR A 486 -13.87 -14.58 26.17
CA THR A 486 -15.12 -14.27 26.86
C THR A 486 -16.38 -14.64 26.05
N PRO A 487 -17.56 -14.79 26.67
CA PRO A 487 -18.81 -15.06 25.96
C PRO A 487 -19.23 -13.96 25.02
N GLU A 488 -18.97 -12.71 25.40
CA GLU A 488 -19.25 -11.54 24.60
C GLU A 488 -18.43 -11.67 23.31
N GLN A 489 -17.14 -11.98 23.41
CA GLN A 489 -16.29 -12.27 22.25
C GLN A 489 -16.74 -13.48 21.43
N VAL A 490 -17.15 -14.58 22.07
CA VAL A 490 -17.71 -15.74 21.37
C VAL A 490 -18.97 -15.36 20.59
N ASN A 491 -19.85 -14.56 21.20
CA ASN A 491 -21.05 -14.03 20.54
C ASN A 491 -20.72 -12.97 19.47
N ALA A 492 -19.64 -12.19 19.61
CA ALA A 492 -19.15 -11.27 18.59
C ALA A 492 -18.75 -12.03 17.31
N VAL A 493 -18.00 -13.13 17.46
CA VAL A 493 -17.61 -14.00 16.35
C VAL A 493 -18.85 -14.68 15.73
N ARG A 494 -19.78 -15.17 16.55
CA ARG A 494 -21.05 -15.74 16.06
C ARG A 494 -21.89 -14.70 15.31
N ALA A 495 -21.92 -13.44 15.76
CA ALA A 495 -22.69 -12.36 15.16
C ALA A 495 -22.06 -11.87 13.85
N LEU A 496 -20.74 -11.66 13.82
CA LEU A 496 -19.97 -11.43 12.60
C LEU A 496 -20.23 -12.54 11.58
N ARG A 497 -20.14 -13.82 12.01
CA ARG A 497 -20.45 -14.97 11.15
C ARG A 497 -21.91 -14.96 10.67
N GLN A 498 -22.88 -14.69 11.54
CA GLN A 498 -24.30 -14.67 11.16
C GLN A 498 -24.58 -13.60 10.11
N TRP A 499 -23.96 -12.42 10.24
CA TRP A 499 -24.03 -11.32 9.28
C TRP A 499 -23.30 -11.63 7.96
N LEU A 500 -22.13 -12.27 8.02
CA LEU A 500 -21.42 -12.75 6.82
C LEU A 500 -22.22 -13.84 6.05
N ARG A 501 -23.05 -14.63 6.73
CA ARG A 501 -23.90 -15.67 6.12
C ARG A 501 -25.17 -15.14 5.43
N GLU A 502 -25.43 -13.83 5.45
CA GLU A 502 -26.66 -13.26 4.90
C GLU A 502 -26.77 -13.38 3.37
N PRO A 503 -27.98 -13.28 2.78
CA PRO A 503 -28.16 -13.47 1.34
C PRO A 503 -27.28 -12.59 0.43
N GLY A 504 -26.91 -11.36 0.85
CA GLY A 504 -26.04 -10.49 0.05
C GLY A 504 -24.56 -10.92 0.03
N THR A 505 -24.03 -11.31 1.19
CA THR A 505 -22.64 -11.74 1.41
C THR A 505 -22.45 -13.24 1.17
N SER A 506 -23.50 -14.04 1.32
CA SER A 506 -23.66 -15.49 1.10
C SER A 506 -22.46 -16.36 1.54
N VAL A 507 -21.77 -15.97 2.62
CA VAL A 507 -20.62 -16.73 3.11
C VAL A 507 -21.10 -18.03 3.75
N SER A 508 -20.34 -19.10 3.54
CA SER A 508 -20.50 -20.37 4.22
C SER A 508 -20.54 -20.20 5.75
N GLY A 509 -21.33 -21.05 6.41
CA GLY A 509 -21.33 -21.12 7.87
C GLY A 509 -20.10 -21.78 8.49
N ARG A 510 -19.13 -22.24 7.69
CA ARG A 510 -17.94 -22.92 8.19
C ARG A 510 -17.00 -21.97 8.93
N VAL A 511 -16.55 -22.38 10.12
CA VAL A 511 -15.46 -21.75 10.86
C VAL A 511 -14.22 -22.67 10.85
N LEU A 512 -13.04 -22.06 10.73
CA LEU A 512 -11.75 -22.74 10.76
C LEU A 512 -10.78 -21.95 11.66
N GLY A 513 -9.71 -22.58 12.14
CA GLY A 513 -8.55 -21.89 12.71
C GLY A 513 -7.47 -21.68 11.65
N HIS A 514 -6.53 -20.77 11.89
CA HIS A 514 -5.38 -20.57 10.99
C HIS A 514 -4.58 -21.87 10.75
N ARG A 515 -4.40 -22.70 11.79
CA ARG A 515 -3.73 -24.00 11.69
C ARG A 515 -4.40 -25.03 10.75
N ASP A 516 -5.61 -24.78 10.26
CA ASP A 516 -6.25 -25.60 9.22
C ASP A 516 -5.70 -25.31 7.80
N PHE A 517 -4.92 -24.25 7.63
CA PHE A 517 -4.35 -23.82 6.33
C PHE A 517 -2.84 -24.00 6.23
N VAL A 518 -2.11 -23.77 7.33
CA VAL A 518 -0.65 -23.87 7.43
C VAL A 518 -0.24 -24.37 8.81
N SER A 519 0.95 -24.97 8.95
CA SER A 519 1.45 -25.36 10.28
C SER A 519 1.78 -24.12 11.11
N THR A 520 1.01 -23.86 12.17
CA THR A 520 1.17 -22.71 13.07
C THR A 520 0.53 -22.98 14.44
N SER A 521 0.98 -22.28 15.48
CA SER A 521 0.32 -22.30 16.80
C SER A 521 -1.02 -21.55 16.79
N CYS A 522 -1.23 -20.61 15.87
CA CYS A 522 -2.47 -19.83 15.74
C CYS A 522 -3.69 -20.72 15.42
N PRO A 523 -4.87 -20.58 16.07
CA PRO A 523 -5.28 -19.50 16.99
C PRO A 523 -5.09 -19.82 18.49
N GLY A 524 -4.12 -20.66 18.86
CA GLY A 524 -3.99 -21.18 20.21
C GLY A 524 -5.02 -22.27 20.52
N ASP A 525 -4.73 -23.11 21.52
CA ASP A 525 -5.48 -24.36 21.70
C ASP A 525 -6.89 -24.15 22.26
N ARG A 526 -7.10 -23.11 23.09
CA ARG A 526 -8.44 -22.76 23.62
C ARG A 526 -9.37 -22.27 22.50
N ALA A 527 -8.95 -21.30 21.69
CA ALA A 527 -9.75 -20.85 20.55
C ALA A 527 -9.95 -21.97 19.51
N TYR A 528 -8.92 -22.80 19.26
CA TYR A 528 -9.04 -23.92 18.34
C TYR A 528 -10.00 -25.01 18.86
N ALA A 529 -10.06 -25.27 20.16
CA ALA A 529 -11.08 -26.13 20.75
C ALA A 529 -12.51 -25.57 20.53
N LEU A 530 -12.70 -24.24 20.60
CA LEU A 530 -13.97 -23.58 20.31
C LEU A 530 -14.34 -23.57 18.80
N VAL A 531 -13.35 -23.71 17.91
CA VAL A 531 -13.58 -24.03 16.48
C VAL A 531 -14.00 -25.50 16.35
N GLN A 532 -13.21 -26.43 16.86
CA GLN A 532 -13.39 -27.89 16.71
C GLN A 532 -14.70 -28.41 17.32
N ASN A 533 -15.15 -27.85 18.45
CA ASN A 533 -16.43 -28.22 19.08
C ASN A 533 -17.64 -27.46 18.49
N GLY A 534 -17.45 -26.64 17.45
CA GLY A 534 -18.50 -25.88 16.79
C GLY A 534 -19.08 -24.72 17.61
N THR A 535 -18.43 -24.25 18.68
CA THR A 535 -18.93 -23.15 19.52
C THR A 535 -19.18 -21.88 18.71
N PHE A 536 -18.25 -21.51 17.82
CA PHE A 536 -18.42 -20.36 16.91
C PHE A 536 -19.43 -20.61 15.78
N GLU A 537 -19.84 -21.86 15.55
CA GLU A 537 -20.84 -22.20 14.52
C GLU A 537 -22.29 -22.13 14.98
N GLN A 538 -22.51 -22.00 16.29
CA GLN A 538 -23.83 -21.73 16.88
C GLN A 538 -24.35 -20.33 16.48
N PRO A 539 -25.66 -20.06 16.56
CA PRO A 539 -26.18 -18.68 16.53
C PRO A 539 -25.68 -17.88 17.74
N PRO A 540 -25.65 -16.53 17.68
CA PRO A 540 -25.62 -15.69 18.88
C PRO A 540 -26.79 -16.05 19.79
N GLY A 541 -26.55 -16.07 21.09
CA GLY A 541 -27.55 -16.36 22.13
C GLY A 541 -27.22 -15.63 23.42
N GLU A 542 -27.92 -15.93 24.50
CA GLU A 542 -27.70 -15.26 25.79
C GLU A 542 -26.23 -15.30 26.22
N ILE A 543 -25.73 -14.12 26.59
CA ILE A 543 -24.39 -13.92 27.13
C ILE A 543 -24.36 -14.58 28.52
N THR A 544 -23.76 -15.76 28.59
CA THR A 544 -23.60 -16.55 29.81
C THR A 544 -22.10 -16.74 30.04
N GLU A 545 -21.62 -16.36 31.23
CA GLU A 545 -20.19 -16.22 31.61
C GLU A 545 -19.28 -17.46 31.39
N VAL A 546 -19.01 -17.85 30.14
CA VAL A 546 -17.92 -18.76 29.71
C VAL A 546 -16.54 -18.22 30.10
N HIS A 547 -16.28 -18.24 31.41
CA HIS A 547 -15.11 -18.94 31.90
C HIS A 547 -15.08 -20.35 31.30
N ASP A 548 -13.90 -20.90 31.05
CA ASP A 548 -13.70 -22.33 30.77
C ASP A 548 -14.36 -23.22 31.84
N MET A 549 -14.52 -22.67 33.06
CA MET A 549 -15.17 -23.35 34.18
C MET A 549 -16.71 -23.32 34.12
N LEU A 550 -17.37 -22.38 33.43
CA LEU A 550 -18.84 -22.27 33.48
C LEU A 550 -19.53 -23.41 32.76
N GLY A 551 -20.60 -23.94 33.36
CA GLY A 551 -21.38 -25.03 32.77
C GLY A 551 -20.74 -26.40 32.97
N LEU A 552 -19.48 -26.45 33.43
CA LEU A 552 -18.93 -27.62 34.10
C LEU A 552 -19.84 -28.00 35.27
N ARG A 553 -19.97 -29.30 35.47
CA ARG A 553 -20.84 -29.93 36.46
C ARG A 553 -20.35 -31.34 36.73
N ILE A 554 -20.90 -32.00 37.74
CA ILE A 554 -20.62 -33.43 37.98
C ILE A 554 -20.81 -34.23 36.68
N GLY A 555 -19.77 -34.98 36.29
CA GLY A 555 -19.69 -35.71 35.01
C GLY A 555 -19.04 -34.97 33.83
N SER A 556 -18.63 -33.70 33.98
CA SER A 556 -17.75 -33.02 33.01
C SER A 556 -16.32 -33.55 33.07
N THR A 557 -15.59 -33.50 31.95
CA THR A 557 -14.18 -33.93 31.86
C THR A 557 -13.32 -32.99 30.99
N GLY A 558 -12.00 -33.05 31.15
CA GLY A 558 -11.01 -32.36 30.32
C GLY A 558 -10.27 -31.21 31.03
N GLU A 559 -9.38 -30.51 30.31
CA GLU A 559 -8.49 -29.48 30.89
C GLU A 559 -9.24 -28.30 31.55
N ALA A 560 -10.49 -28.04 31.15
CA ALA A 560 -11.36 -27.07 31.83
C ALA A 560 -11.67 -27.47 33.29
N VAL A 561 -11.91 -28.75 33.55
CA VAL A 561 -12.11 -29.31 34.90
C VAL A 561 -10.79 -29.28 35.67
N LYS A 562 -9.69 -29.61 35.01
CA LYS A 562 -8.35 -29.56 35.58
C LYS A 562 -7.95 -28.15 36.03
N LEU A 563 -8.30 -27.14 35.23
CA LEU A 563 -8.13 -25.73 35.57
C LEU A 563 -8.90 -25.37 36.84
N LEU A 564 -10.16 -25.82 36.96
CA LEU A 564 -10.95 -25.66 38.18
C LEU A 564 -10.30 -26.34 39.39
N GLN A 565 -9.89 -27.60 39.26
CA GLN A 565 -9.19 -28.36 40.30
C GLN A 565 -7.88 -27.66 40.73
N LEU A 566 -7.13 -27.09 39.79
CA LEU A 566 -5.93 -26.30 40.09
C LEU A 566 -6.25 -24.97 40.80
N ARG A 567 -7.38 -24.30 40.50
CA ARG A 567 -7.82 -23.10 41.24
C ARG A 567 -8.33 -23.42 42.64
N ILE A 568 -9.09 -24.50 42.81
CA ILE A 568 -9.47 -25.06 44.13
C ILE A 568 -8.22 -25.32 45.00
N ARG A 569 -7.19 -25.93 44.42
CA ARG A 569 -5.89 -26.13 45.09
C ARG A 569 -5.18 -24.81 45.44
N ARG A 570 -5.23 -23.79 44.57
CA ARG A 570 -4.64 -22.45 44.84
C ARG A 570 -5.37 -21.70 45.95
N ALA A 571 -6.69 -21.80 46.03
CA ALA A 571 -7.52 -21.24 47.11
C ALA A 571 -7.28 -21.92 48.48
N GLY A 572 -6.59 -23.06 48.51
CA GLY A 572 -6.22 -23.80 49.72
C GLY A 572 -7.06 -25.03 50.01
N PHE A 573 -8.03 -25.38 49.13
CA PHE A 573 -8.97 -26.49 49.32
C PHE A 573 -8.59 -27.72 48.48
N GLY A 574 -7.28 -27.91 48.24
CA GLY A 574 -6.75 -29.01 47.43
C GLY A 574 -6.86 -30.38 48.08
N ASP A 575 -7.23 -30.44 49.37
CA ASP A 575 -7.54 -31.65 50.13
C ASP A 575 -8.91 -32.25 49.73
N ALA A 576 -9.89 -31.39 49.42
CA ALA A 576 -11.23 -31.78 49.00
C ALA A 576 -11.25 -32.61 47.71
N LEU A 577 -10.17 -32.53 46.92
CA LEU A 577 -9.98 -33.26 45.67
C LEU A 577 -9.55 -34.74 45.86
N GLY A 578 -9.20 -35.15 47.08
CA GLY A 578 -8.71 -36.50 47.38
C GLY A 578 -7.35 -36.82 46.75
N GLU A 579 -6.97 -38.10 46.81
CA GLU A 579 -5.64 -38.58 46.41
C GLU A 579 -5.31 -38.33 44.93
N ASN A 580 -6.32 -38.40 44.05
CA ASN A 580 -6.17 -38.13 42.61
C ASN A 580 -5.85 -36.65 42.30
N GLY A 581 -6.31 -35.71 43.13
CA GLY A 581 -6.06 -34.29 42.97
C GLY A 581 -6.69 -33.67 41.70
N ALA A 582 -5.87 -33.35 40.71
CA ALA A 582 -6.29 -32.67 39.47
C ALA A 582 -6.33 -33.67 38.30
N ASP A 583 -7.32 -34.55 38.33
CA ASP A 583 -7.50 -35.70 37.41
C ASP A 583 -8.28 -35.38 36.13
N SER A 584 -8.70 -34.13 35.93
CA SER A 584 -9.54 -33.68 34.81
C SER A 584 -10.96 -34.29 34.80
N VAL A 585 -11.47 -34.83 35.91
CA VAL A 585 -12.82 -35.41 36.03
C VAL A 585 -13.64 -34.74 37.15
N TYR A 586 -14.80 -34.18 36.80
CA TYR A 586 -15.64 -33.46 37.75
C TYR A 586 -16.46 -34.46 38.57
N GLY A 587 -15.85 -35.05 39.58
CA GLY A 587 -16.52 -35.88 40.58
C GLY A 587 -17.06 -35.08 41.78
N PRO A 588 -17.70 -35.74 42.75
CA PRO A 588 -18.14 -35.12 44.02
C PRO A 588 -17.02 -34.39 44.78
N ALA A 589 -15.78 -34.88 44.69
CA ALA A 589 -14.59 -34.24 45.24
C ALA A 589 -14.33 -32.83 44.64
N THR A 590 -14.54 -32.67 43.34
CA THR A 590 -14.45 -31.36 42.67
C THR A 590 -15.61 -30.45 43.09
N ALA A 591 -16.82 -31.00 43.25
CA ALA A 591 -17.98 -30.26 43.75
C ALA A 591 -17.76 -29.72 45.18
N GLU A 592 -17.29 -30.54 46.11
CA GLU A 592 -16.96 -30.11 47.48
C GLU A 592 -15.85 -29.03 47.48
N GLY A 593 -14.84 -29.18 46.62
CA GLY A 593 -13.81 -28.15 46.43
C GLY A 593 -14.38 -26.80 45.99
N VAL A 594 -15.36 -26.78 45.08
CA VAL A 594 -16.12 -25.55 44.71
C VAL A 594 -16.92 -25.02 45.89
N ARG A 595 -17.66 -25.89 46.60
CA ARG A 595 -18.50 -25.51 47.74
C ARG A 595 -17.67 -24.78 48.82
N ARG A 596 -16.48 -25.31 49.16
CA ARG A 596 -15.54 -24.70 50.10
C ARG A 596 -14.96 -23.36 49.63
N CYS A 597 -14.59 -23.24 48.35
CA CYS A 597 -14.12 -21.96 47.80
C CYS A 597 -15.18 -20.87 47.99
N ARG A 598 -16.45 -21.21 47.71
CA ARG A 598 -17.60 -20.32 47.90
C ARG A 598 -17.81 -19.95 49.36
N GLU A 599 -17.76 -20.92 50.27
CA GLU A 599 -17.90 -20.73 51.72
C GLU A 599 -16.88 -19.71 52.26
N TYR A 600 -15.62 -19.86 51.87
CA TYR A 600 -14.49 -19.04 52.30
C TYR A 600 -14.55 -17.57 51.83
N VAL A 601 -15.33 -17.25 50.79
CA VAL A 601 -15.61 -15.86 50.37
C VAL A 601 -16.96 -15.33 50.88
N GLY A 602 -17.61 -16.03 51.81
CA GLY A 602 -18.85 -15.59 52.47
C GLY A 602 -20.15 -16.06 51.81
N SER A 603 -20.08 -16.99 50.84
CA SER A 603 -21.27 -17.62 50.27
C SER A 603 -21.91 -18.58 51.29
N ARG A 604 -23.24 -18.73 51.28
CA ARG A 604 -23.95 -19.70 52.15
C ARG A 604 -23.60 -21.16 51.89
N ALA A 605 -23.01 -21.47 50.73
CA ALA A 605 -22.30 -22.72 50.43
C ALA A 605 -22.99 -24.02 50.89
N LEU A 606 -24.30 -24.12 50.69
CA LEU A 606 -25.11 -25.28 51.05
C LEU A 606 -24.78 -26.50 50.16
N ASP A 607 -25.27 -27.67 50.56
CA ASP A 607 -25.16 -28.89 49.76
C ASP A 607 -25.66 -28.66 48.32
N GLY A 608 -24.95 -29.24 47.35
CA GLY A 608 -25.21 -29.05 45.92
C GLY A 608 -24.70 -27.73 45.31
N TYR A 609 -24.27 -26.74 46.11
CA TYR A 609 -23.80 -25.44 45.57
C TYR A 609 -22.45 -25.51 44.83
N GLY A 610 -21.81 -26.68 44.83
CA GLY A 610 -20.63 -27.00 44.03
C GLY A 610 -20.88 -27.94 42.84
N ASP A 611 -22.09 -28.48 42.67
CA ASP A 611 -22.37 -29.53 41.66
C ASP A 611 -22.32 -29.01 40.22
N ARG A 612 -22.43 -27.69 40.06
CA ARG A 612 -22.33 -26.98 38.79
C ARG A 612 -21.68 -25.61 38.98
N MET A 613 -20.71 -25.30 38.13
CA MET A 613 -20.16 -23.98 37.98
C MET A 613 -21.17 -23.05 37.28
N THR A 614 -21.88 -22.27 38.09
CA THR A 614 -22.65 -21.08 37.69
C THR A 614 -21.74 -19.85 37.70
N ALA A 615 -22.18 -18.73 37.12
CA ALA A 615 -21.48 -17.43 37.15
C ALA A 615 -20.99 -17.09 38.57
N HIS A 616 -21.92 -17.15 39.53
CA HIS A 616 -21.66 -16.91 40.94
C HIS A 616 -20.78 -17.99 41.62
N ALA A 617 -20.61 -19.18 41.04
CA ALA A 617 -19.62 -20.16 41.51
C ALA A 617 -18.22 -19.88 40.92
N VAL A 618 -18.16 -19.40 39.68
CA VAL A 618 -16.93 -18.98 38.98
C VAL A 618 -16.29 -17.81 39.72
N ASP A 619 -17.03 -16.69 39.86
CA ASP A 619 -16.61 -15.51 40.62
C ASP A 619 -16.08 -15.88 42.02
N GLN A 620 -16.84 -16.69 42.75
CA GLN A 620 -16.47 -17.08 44.11
C GLN A 620 -15.25 -18.00 44.21
N VAL A 621 -14.93 -18.78 43.17
CA VAL A 621 -13.65 -19.54 43.08
C VAL A 621 -12.48 -18.59 42.78
N GLU A 622 -12.67 -17.58 41.93
CA GLU A 622 -11.62 -16.59 41.65
C GLU A 622 -11.35 -15.65 42.82
N ALA A 623 -12.39 -15.20 43.50
CA ALA A 623 -12.30 -14.46 44.75
C ALA A 623 -11.60 -15.28 45.85
N ALA A 624 -11.82 -16.61 45.89
CA ALA A 624 -11.14 -17.49 46.84
C ALA A 624 -9.62 -17.63 46.55
N VAL A 625 -9.23 -17.76 45.27
CA VAL A 625 -7.81 -17.73 44.88
C VAL A 625 -7.17 -16.38 45.24
N THR A 626 -7.87 -15.28 44.96
CA THR A 626 -7.39 -13.91 45.17
C THR A 626 -7.22 -13.61 46.67
N LYS A 627 -8.24 -13.90 47.48
CA LYS A 627 -8.21 -13.72 48.94
C LYS A 627 -7.07 -14.53 49.57
N ARG A 628 -6.86 -15.79 49.14
CA ARG A 628 -5.77 -16.63 49.65
C ARG A 628 -4.37 -16.11 49.28
N ALA A 629 -4.23 -15.47 48.12
CA ALA A 629 -2.98 -14.82 47.73
C ALA A 629 -2.69 -13.58 48.59
N LEU A 630 -3.73 -12.77 48.89
CA LEU A 630 -3.60 -11.59 49.75
C LEU A 630 -3.30 -11.93 51.21
N GLU A 631 -3.94 -12.95 51.77
CA GLU A 631 -3.63 -13.46 53.12
C GLU A 631 -2.14 -13.84 53.23
N ARG A 632 -1.63 -14.65 52.29
CA ARG A 632 -0.21 -15.07 52.26
C ARG A 632 0.77 -13.92 52.03
N ALA A 633 0.36 -12.87 51.31
CA ALA A 633 1.19 -11.68 51.15
C ALA A 633 1.27 -10.89 52.47
N SER A 634 0.14 -10.72 53.17
CA SER A 634 0.10 -10.08 54.49
C SER A 634 0.96 -10.83 55.52
N GLU A 635 0.86 -12.16 55.55
CA GLU A 635 1.70 -13.04 56.38
C GLU A 635 3.21 -12.92 56.08
N ALA A 636 3.58 -12.58 54.84
CA ALA A 636 4.98 -12.50 54.41
C ALA A 636 5.66 -11.13 54.64
N PHE A 637 4.89 -10.04 54.75
CA PHE A 637 5.43 -8.69 54.95
C PHE A 637 5.32 -8.18 56.40
N GLY A 638 4.40 -8.73 57.20
CA GLY A 638 4.19 -8.32 58.58
C GLY A 638 3.48 -6.95 58.73
N PRO A 639 3.16 -6.52 59.96
CA PRO A 639 2.59 -5.22 60.20
C PRO A 639 3.65 -4.12 59.98
N VAL A 640 3.33 -3.14 59.14
CA VAL A 640 4.11 -1.90 59.03
C VAL A 640 4.05 -1.18 60.37
N GLN A 641 5.20 -0.70 60.85
CA GLN A 641 5.26 0.26 61.96
C GLN A 641 5.24 1.66 61.36
N ASP A 642 4.23 2.45 61.71
CA ASP A 642 4.20 3.87 61.38
C ASP A 642 5.18 4.61 62.32
N GLU A 643 6.26 5.16 61.77
CA GLU A 643 7.14 6.11 62.46
C GLU A 643 6.73 7.54 62.07
N ASP A 644 5.93 8.18 62.93
CA ASP A 644 5.71 9.63 62.90
C ASP A 644 7.02 10.36 63.28
N ASP A 645 7.58 11.16 62.37
CA ASP A 645 8.74 12.02 62.67
C ASP A 645 8.56 13.40 62.00
N GLU A 646 8.13 14.40 62.78
CA GLU A 646 7.99 15.79 62.30
C GLU A 646 9.37 16.47 62.22
N PRO A 647 9.73 17.13 61.10
CA PRO A 647 11.01 17.81 60.98
C PRO A 647 11.03 19.11 61.80
N ALA A 648 11.69 19.08 62.95
CA ALA A 648 11.93 20.26 63.77
C ALA A 648 12.77 21.32 63.02
N VAL A 649 12.25 22.54 62.90
CA VAL A 649 12.92 23.68 62.27
C VAL A 649 13.72 24.48 63.31
N GLY A 650 14.99 24.76 63.01
CA GLY A 650 15.90 25.61 63.78
C GLY A 650 16.96 26.26 62.90
#